data_AF-A0A8C1HRG9-F1
#
_entry.id   AF-A0A8C1HRG9-F1
#
_cell.length_a   1.000
_cell.length_b   1.000
_cell.length_c   1.000
_cell.angle_alpha   90.00
_cell.angle_beta   90.00
_cell.angle_gamma   90.00
#
_symmetry.space_group_name_H-M   'P 1'
#
loop_
_entity.id
_entity.type
_entity.pdbx_description
1 polymer ?
#
loop_
_entity_poly.entity_id
_entity_poly.type
_entity_poly.pdbx_seq_one_letter_code
_entity_poly.pdbx_strand_id
1 'polypeptide(L)'
;ETRFFLLSLSAVCAGQQDCRSGACYPAMGDLLLGREQNLHSSSTCGLMGSEVVCTPHGQWKMKCCPCDSRNPAAYNAHRIQNVISSAGPNRWWQSKKEVSPVTLQLDLDGMYHLETVSFSFKGPRPDALIVERTRDFGRSWQPVLYMATDCPSTFPQVTTSFPRTLEETYCYTLPSTADDPYRDQKVTQPAFHLLASGFTGLRVNLTRLGSVPSMPGRSLSKFYALREMRVMGSCFCHGHANRCNNLPNTQVGGVCECQHNTAGVNCEQCDALHNDLPWRPAENGNTHTCKRCECNNHADRCHFDAERYEATGRRSGGVCDNCNHHTTGPNCERCANNYYRNPLSDIRSCLCNAAGSVNGGQCDAQTGECVCKANVEGERCDRCKAGHYNLNANNPLGCSKCSCSPDGSVSGVCDQLTGQCKCRPHVEGLSCDRCAAGYWNPSSPNGCQPCNCDPINARSATCDQRTGQCLCRPGIGGRTCSGCPDNTYGDPLIGCRPCVCDPSGTESGGCDKRTGACLCKPGVTGARCDACSRGHCASFPECPACPSCFFSMNERLQQLTLTLERLSNQLISSGSRPTSSDASRRIQTLMDALRRLQETVSVPPQSSRALTDALQRLNQIRYSINIRPTRCSLTICQNDENYTAHSEQQLRILKYEKVQISTFHAIQKSYEKSTDAVKRADAAKDTLKKSEGLRENALSDLRDVQPGNTKDLEKLKKDLATQPNLTPTANKVCGGNRVDSCTPERCAGDLCPPDGAPPCGAEGRCTGALPNANKAFQDADEVKAKLQDLNNKITQAAAQVPQYTFTIITLKIRKL
;
A
#
# COMPACT_ATOMS: atom_id res chain seq x y z
N GLU A 1 -29.16 -77.39 11.87
CA GLU A 1 -29.38 -75.98 11.48
C GLU A 1 -29.20 -74.97 12.63
N THR A 2 -29.25 -75.38 13.90
CA THR A 2 -29.10 -74.50 15.08
C THR A 2 -27.68 -73.99 15.36
N ARG A 3 -26.64 -74.53 14.71
CA ARG A 3 -25.23 -74.07 14.85
C ARG A 3 -24.82 -72.97 13.88
N PHE A 4 -25.52 -72.80 12.75
CA PHE A 4 -25.21 -71.74 11.78
C PHE A 4 -25.79 -70.37 12.18
N PHE A 5 -26.87 -70.34 12.97
CA PHE A 5 -27.46 -69.11 13.50
C PHE A 5 -26.68 -68.50 14.67
N LEU A 6 -25.95 -69.31 15.44
CA LEU A 6 -25.10 -68.80 16.53
C LEU A 6 -23.79 -68.19 16.03
N LEU A 7 -23.25 -68.69 14.91
CA LEU A 7 -22.02 -68.17 14.30
C LEU A 7 -22.24 -66.83 13.56
N SER A 8 -23.43 -66.62 12.98
CA SER A 8 -23.78 -65.35 12.32
C SER A 8 -24.03 -64.20 13.31
N LEU A 9 -24.63 -64.46 14.48
CA LEU A 9 -24.77 -63.42 15.52
C LEU A 9 -23.42 -63.01 16.13
N SER A 10 -22.49 -63.95 16.33
CA SER A 10 -21.14 -63.62 16.81
C SER A 10 -20.30 -62.82 15.80
N ALA A 11 -20.51 -63.02 14.49
CA ALA A 11 -19.80 -62.27 13.45
C ALA A 11 -20.32 -60.82 13.32
N VAL A 12 -21.63 -60.59 13.49
CA VAL A 12 -22.22 -59.24 13.48
C VAL A 12 -21.80 -58.44 14.73
N CYS A 13 -21.71 -59.06 15.90
CA CYS A 13 -21.22 -58.41 17.12
C CYS A 13 -19.71 -58.11 17.09
N ALA A 14 -18.90 -58.94 16.42
CA ALA A 14 -17.47 -58.69 16.24
C ALA A 14 -17.17 -57.59 15.20
N GLY A 15 -18.00 -57.47 14.15
CA GLY A 15 -17.85 -56.44 13.11
C GLY A 15 -18.16 -55.01 13.57
N GLN A 16 -19.01 -54.83 14.60
CA GLN A 16 -19.35 -53.51 15.16
C GLN A 16 -18.31 -52.96 16.16
N GLN A 17 -17.36 -53.79 16.60
CA GLN A 17 -16.25 -53.38 17.46
C GLN A 17 -15.01 -52.96 16.65
N ASP A 18 -14.91 -53.35 15.38
CA ASP A 18 -13.83 -52.92 14.49
C ASP A 18 -14.23 -51.63 13.76
N CYS A 19 -13.69 -50.50 14.19
CA CYS A 19 -13.91 -49.22 13.53
C CYS A 19 -13.26 -49.13 12.14
N ARG A 20 -12.46 -50.11 11.68
CA ARG A 20 -11.71 -49.96 10.42
C ARG A 20 -12.59 -49.94 9.16
N SER A 21 -13.74 -50.60 9.18
CA SER A 21 -14.54 -50.86 7.97
C SER A 21 -15.89 -50.16 7.91
N GLY A 22 -16.25 -49.35 8.91
CA GLY A 22 -17.53 -48.65 8.95
C GLY A 22 -17.85 -48.08 10.32
N ALA A 23 -19.14 -47.86 10.58
CA ALA A 23 -19.61 -47.44 11.89
C ALA A 23 -19.24 -48.44 12.99
N CYS A 24 -18.77 -47.94 14.13
CA CYS A 24 -18.49 -48.72 15.32
C CYS A 24 -19.12 -48.09 16.55
N TYR A 25 -19.48 -48.93 17.53
CA TYR A 25 -20.27 -48.50 18.69
C TYR A 25 -19.69 -49.06 19.99
N PRO A 26 -19.74 -48.31 21.11
CA PRO A 26 -19.27 -48.79 22.40
C PRO A 26 -20.11 -49.95 22.94
N ALA A 27 -19.50 -50.77 23.79
CA ALA A 27 -20.19 -51.86 24.48
C ALA A 27 -21.35 -51.35 25.37
N MET A 28 -22.40 -52.14 25.47
CA MET A 28 -23.57 -51.82 26.30
C MET A 28 -23.32 -52.13 27.77
N GLY A 29 -23.90 -51.34 28.66
CA GLY A 29 -23.90 -51.54 30.11
C GLY A 29 -25.14 -50.96 30.77
N ASP A 30 -25.26 -51.16 32.08
CA ASP A 30 -26.35 -50.56 32.87
C ASP A 30 -25.97 -49.13 33.27
N LEU A 31 -26.69 -48.14 32.74
CA LEU A 31 -26.42 -46.73 32.94
C LEU A 31 -26.66 -46.27 34.39
N LEU A 32 -27.38 -47.05 35.19
CA LEU A 32 -27.65 -46.76 36.60
C LEU A 32 -26.45 -47.04 37.51
N LEU A 33 -25.56 -47.96 37.14
CA LEU A 33 -24.41 -48.33 37.96
C LEU A 33 -23.42 -47.15 38.05
N GLY A 34 -23.05 -46.78 39.27
CA GLY A 34 -22.18 -45.62 39.53
C GLY A 34 -22.90 -44.27 39.45
N ARG A 35 -24.23 -44.25 39.22
CA ARG A 35 -25.06 -43.04 39.14
C ARG A 35 -26.18 -43.01 40.17
N GLU A 36 -25.95 -43.64 41.33
CA GLU A 36 -26.92 -43.75 42.43
C GLU A 36 -27.45 -42.39 42.90
N GLN A 37 -26.58 -41.37 42.90
CA GLN A 37 -26.90 -40.01 43.36
C GLN A 37 -27.70 -39.21 42.34
N ASN A 38 -27.66 -39.60 41.06
CA ASN A 38 -28.38 -38.95 39.96
C ASN A 38 -29.77 -39.55 39.73
N LEU A 39 -30.16 -40.50 40.58
CA LEU A 39 -31.46 -41.14 40.54
C LEU A 39 -32.39 -40.52 41.59
N HIS A 40 -33.51 -40.00 41.11
CA HIS A 40 -34.48 -39.23 41.90
C HIS A 40 -35.88 -39.82 41.78
N SER A 41 -36.68 -39.64 42.84
CA SER A 41 -38.10 -40.00 42.84
C SER A 41 -38.93 -38.84 43.37
N SER A 42 -40.10 -38.56 42.78
CA SER A 42 -41.00 -37.52 43.31
C SER A 42 -41.72 -37.94 44.59
N SER A 43 -41.79 -39.24 44.89
CA SER A 43 -42.47 -39.78 46.07
C SER A 43 -41.70 -40.96 46.65
N THR A 44 -41.53 -40.97 47.97
CA THR A 44 -40.95 -42.10 48.72
C THR A 44 -41.63 -42.17 50.08
N CYS A 45 -42.06 -43.36 50.51
CA CYS A 45 -42.68 -43.54 51.83
C CYS A 45 -41.69 -43.26 52.95
N GLY A 46 -42.17 -42.75 54.08
CA GLY A 46 -41.38 -42.74 55.30
C GLY A 46 -40.30 -41.65 55.40
N LEU A 47 -40.25 -40.66 54.49
CA LEU A 47 -39.22 -39.60 54.52
C LEU A 47 -39.48 -38.52 55.59
N MET A 48 -40.75 -38.22 55.89
CA MET A 48 -41.15 -37.18 56.85
C MET A 48 -41.62 -37.76 58.19
N GLY A 49 -41.73 -39.08 58.29
CA GLY A 49 -42.22 -39.82 59.46
C GLY A 49 -42.60 -41.25 59.06
N SER A 50 -42.64 -42.18 60.01
CA SER A 50 -42.96 -43.59 59.73
C SER A 50 -44.39 -43.74 59.22
N GLU A 51 -44.57 -44.41 58.08
CA GLU A 51 -45.88 -44.65 57.44
C GLU A 51 -46.23 -46.14 57.46
N VAL A 52 -47.41 -46.53 57.93
CA VAL A 52 -47.85 -47.94 57.91
C VAL A 52 -48.50 -48.26 56.56
N VAL A 53 -48.02 -49.33 55.92
CA VAL A 53 -48.49 -49.81 54.62
C VAL A 53 -49.00 -51.24 54.76
N CYS A 54 -50.21 -51.50 54.26
CA CYS A 54 -50.89 -52.78 54.41
C CYS A 54 -51.10 -53.47 53.05
N THR A 55 -50.58 -54.69 52.91
CA THR A 55 -50.68 -55.52 51.70
C THR A 55 -51.39 -56.86 51.99
N PRO A 56 -51.92 -57.56 50.98
CA PRO A 56 -52.41 -58.92 51.14
C PRO A 56 -51.36 -59.88 51.68
N HIS A 57 -51.82 -60.88 52.42
CA HIS A 57 -51.01 -61.97 52.92
C HIS A 57 -51.85 -63.26 52.90
N GLY A 58 -51.79 -64.01 51.79
CA GLY A 58 -52.74 -65.11 51.53
C GLY A 58 -54.14 -64.61 51.14
N GLN A 59 -55.13 -65.50 51.11
CA GLN A 59 -56.46 -65.19 50.54
C GLN A 59 -57.33 -64.24 51.38
N TRP A 60 -57.12 -64.15 52.71
CA TRP A 60 -58.02 -63.42 53.63
C TRP A 60 -57.32 -62.65 54.77
N LYS A 61 -55.99 -62.52 54.74
CA LYS A 61 -55.23 -61.75 55.75
C LYS A 61 -54.52 -60.57 55.08
N MET A 62 -54.23 -59.54 55.87
CA MET A 62 -53.35 -58.45 55.46
C MET A 62 -52.15 -58.39 56.41
N LYS A 63 -51.00 -57.99 55.87
CA LYS A 63 -49.79 -57.68 56.63
C LYS A 63 -49.53 -56.19 56.54
N CYS A 64 -49.45 -55.53 57.69
CA CYS A 64 -49.15 -54.10 57.78
C CYS A 64 -47.73 -53.91 58.32
N CYS A 65 -46.87 -53.23 57.57
CA CYS A 65 -45.48 -52.97 57.93
C CYS A 65 -45.22 -51.45 57.97
N PRO A 66 -44.45 -50.94 58.95
CA PRO A 66 -44.01 -49.55 58.95
C PRO A 66 -42.89 -49.32 57.91
N CYS A 67 -43.03 -48.30 57.08
CA CYS A 67 -41.99 -47.74 56.21
C CYS A 67 -41.37 -46.51 56.87
N ASP A 68 -40.06 -46.56 57.12
CA ASP A 68 -39.29 -45.43 57.65
C ASP A 68 -38.01 -45.27 56.84
N SER A 69 -38.02 -44.30 55.92
CA SER A 69 -36.93 -44.05 54.99
C SER A 69 -36.02 -42.91 55.44
N ARG A 70 -36.14 -42.41 56.67
CA ARG A 70 -35.27 -41.35 57.20
C ARG A 70 -33.81 -41.80 57.30
N ASN A 71 -33.58 -43.06 57.65
CA ASN A 71 -32.25 -43.70 57.63
C ASN A 71 -32.15 -44.66 56.43
N PRO A 72 -31.37 -44.36 55.37
CA PRO A 72 -31.21 -45.23 54.19
C PRO A 72 -30.76 -46.66 54.49
N ALA A 73 -30.01 -46.87 55.58
CA ALA A 73 -29.47 -48.18 55.96
C ALA A 73 -30.47 -49.05 56.73
N ALA A 74 -31.60 -48.49 57.19
CA ALA A 74 -32.60 -49.25 57.93
C ALA A 74 -33.26 -50.34 57.04
N TYR A 75 -33.64 -51.46 57.63
CA TYR A 75 -34.25 -52.59 56.91
C TYR A 75 -35.62 -52.24 56.30
N ASN A 76 -36.32 -51.27 56.90
CA ASN A 76 -37.63 -50.77 56.47
C ASN A 76 -37.54 -49.42 55.72
N ALA A 77 -36.35 -49.07 55.24
CA ALA A 77 -36.13 -47.91 54.38
C ALA A 77 -36.23 -48.31 52.90
N HIS A 78 -37.03 -47.57 52.15
CA HIS A 78 -37.40 -47.88 50.77
C HIS A 78 -37.09 -46.71 49.81
N ARG A 79 -35.87 -46.16 49.90
CA ARG A 79 -35.41 -45.06 49.04
C ARG A 79 -35.14 -45.50 47.60
N ILE A 80 -35.11 -44.54 46.68
CA ILE A 80 -34.99 -44.80 45.24
C ILE A 80 -33.70 -45.53 44.86
N GLN A 81 -32.59 -45.32 45.59
CA GLN A 81 -31.32 -45.98 45.34
C GLN A 81 -31.40 -47.52 45.47
N ASN A 82 -32.43 -48.03 46.16
CA ASN A 82 -32.64 -49.47 46.32
C ASN A 82 -33.08 -50.19 45.03
N VAL A 83 -33.37 -49.47 43.94
CA VAL A 83 -33.75 -50.08 42.64
C VAL A 83 -32.52 -50.49 41.82
N ILE A 84 -31.32 -50.15 42.27
CA ILE A 84 -30.09 -50.46 41.54
C ILE A 84 -29.71 -51.90 41.88
N SER A 85 -29.25 -52.65 40.88
CA SER A 85 -28.96 -54.08 41.00
C SER A 85 -27.96 -54.42 42.12
N SER A 86 -27.07 -53.47 42.48
CA SER A 86 -26.11 -53.58 43.58
C SER A 86 -26.72 -53.50 44.99
N ALA A 87 -27.97 -53.04 45.15
CA ALA A 87 -28.62 -52.89 46.45
C ALA A 87 -29.01 -54.24 47.10
N GLY A 88 -29.06 -55.33 46.33
CA GLY A 88 -29.38 -56.68 46.78
C GLY A 88 -30.87 -57.03 46.72
N PRO A 89 -31.22 -58.33 46.66
CA PRO A 89 -32.55 -58.81 46.23
C PRO A 89 -33.69 -58.51 47.21
N ASN A 90 -33.38 -58.18 48.47
CA ASN A 90 -34.36 -57.91 49.53
C ASN A 90 -34.65 -56.41 49.74
N ARG A 91 -34.05 -55.54 48.92
CA ARG A 91 -34.25 -54.09 48.97
C ARG A 91 -35.16 -53.68 47.81
N TRP A 92 -35.92 -52.61 48.01
CA TRP A 92 -36.78 -52.03 46.97
C TRP A 92 -37.04 -50.56 47.30
N TRP A 93 -37.42 -49.79 46.28
CA TRP A 93 -38.01 -48.46 46.43
C TRP A 93 -39.53 -48.55 46.56
N GLN A 94 -40.13 -47.66 47.36
CA GLN A 94 -41.57 -47.61 47.53
C GLN A 94 -42.09 -46.16 47.63
N SER A 95 -43.13 -45.84 46.87
CA SER A 95 -43.81 -44.54 46.92
C SER A 95 -44.64 -44.38 48.20
N LYS A 96 -45.06 -43.15 48.50
CA LYS A 96 -46.14 -42.92 49.47
C LYS A 96 -47.44 -43.59 49.02
N LYS A 97 -48.27 -43.98 49.98
CA LYS A 97 -49.61 -44.55 49.72
C LYS A 97 -50.53 -43.55 49.03
N GLU A 98 -51.32 -44.04 48.07
CA GLU A 98 -52.34 -43.28 47.32
C GLU A 98 -51.80 -42.05 46.54
N VAL A 99 -50.48 -41.98 46.29
CA VAL A 99 -49.88 -40.92 45.46
C VAL A 99 -49.73 -41.41 44.03
N SER A 100 -50.38 -40.72 43.08
CA SER A 100 -50.30 -40.94 41.64
C SER A 100 -50.57 -39.61 40.93
N PRO A 101 -49.79 -39.20 39.91
CA PRO A 101 -48.65 -39.90 39.34
C PRO A 101 -47.37 -39.81 40.19
N VAL A 102 -46.41 -40.70 39.94
CA VAL A 102 -45.07 -40.69 40.56
C VAL A 102 -44.00 -40.78 39.48
N THR A 103 -42.96 -39.95 39.56
CA THR A 103 -41.86 -39.92 38.59
C THR A 103 -40.58 -40.48 39.20
N LEU A 104 -39.88 -41.29 38.43
CA LEU A 104 -38.51 -41.75 38.67
C LEU A 104 -37.62 -41.13 37.60
N GLN A 105 -36.57 -40.42 37.97
CA GLN A 105 -35.74 -39.67 37.03
C GLN A 105 -34.26 -40.02 37.21
N LEU A 106 -33.60 -40.33 36.11
CA LEU A 106 -32.15 -40.55 36.01
C LEU A 106 -31.55 -39.42 35.17
N ASP A 107 -30.67 -38.63 35.79
CA ASP A 107 -29.93 -37.56 35.12
C ASP A 107 -28.55 -38.06 34.66
N LEU A 108 -28.22 -37.85 33.38
CA LEU A 108 -26.96 -38.31 32.77
C LEU A 108 -26.03 -37.13 32.48
N ASP A 109 -24.74 -37.41 32.57
CA ASP A 109 -23.63 -36.46 32.43
C ASP A 109 -23.12 -36.30 30.98
N GLY A 110 -23.68 -37.08 30.05
CA GLY A 110 -23.32 -37.11 28.63
C GLY A 110 -24.48 -37.56 27.77
N MET A 111 -24.21 -37.81 26.49
CA MET A 111 -25.20 -38.36 25.57
C MET A 111 -25.06 -39.87 25.47
N TYR A 112 -26.19 -40.57 25.49
CA TYR A 112 -26.23 -42.03 25.48
C TYR A 112 -27.23 -42.56 24.44
N HIS A 113 -27.05 -43.83 24.11
CA HIS A 113 -27.99 -44.70 23.41
C HIS A 113 -28.76 -45.53 24.44
N LEU A 114 -30.08 -45.59 24.32
CA LEU A 114 -30.96 -46.42 25.16
C LEU A 114 -31.36 -47.64 24.34
N GLU A 115 -30.90 -48.81 24.75
CA GLU A 115 -31.21 -50.08 24.11
C GLU A 115 -32.48 -50.69 24.69
N THR A 116 -32.52 -50.85 26.02
CA THR A 116 -33.64 -51.53 26.69
C THR A 116 -33.82 -50.99 28.10
N VAL A 117 -35.06 -50.87 28.52
CA VAL A 117 -35.43 -50.59 29.91
C VAL A 117 -36.21 -51.76 30.50
N SER A 118 -35.90 -52.12 31.74
CA SER A 118 -36.63 -53.17 32.46
C SER A 118 -36.93 -52.77 33.90
N PHE A 119 -38.09 -53.20 34.36
CA PHE A 119 -38.64 -52.88 35.67
C PHE A 119 -39.03 -54.17 36.39
N SER A 120 -38.51 -54.42 37.58
CA SER A 120 -38.93 -55.49 38.48
C SER A 120 -39.75 -54.92 39.63
N PHE A 121 -41.07 -54.97 39.51
CA PHE A 121 -42.01 -54.46 40.50
C PHE A 121 -42.17 -55.41 41.68
N LYS A 122 -42.34 -54.83 42.88
CA LYS A 122 -42.68 -55.55 44.10
C LYS A 122 -44.18 -55.37 44.38
N GLY A 123 -44.95 -56.45 44.43
CA GLY A 123 -46.41 -56.33 44.50
C GLY A 123 -47.03 -55.88 43.16
N PRO A 124 -48.14 -55.13 43.17
CA PRO A 124 -48.81 -54.73 41.94
C PRO A 124 -47.96 -53.77 41.14
N ARG A 125 -47.69 -54.15 39.89
CA ARG A 125 -47.14 -53.22 38.88
C ARG A 125 -48.17 -52.13 38.55
N PRO A 126 -47.74 -50.96 38.06
CA PRO A 126 -48.64 -49.93 37.55
C PRO A 126 -49.58 -50.47 36.46
N ASP A 127 -50.80 -49.94 36.42
CA ASP A 127 -51.73 -50.16 35.31
C ASP A 127 -51.31 -49.37 34.08
N ALA A 128 -50.59 -48.26 34.27
CA ALA A 128 -49.99 -47.48 33.19
C ALA A 128 -48.73 -46.72 33.63
N LEU A 129 -47.76 -46.62 32.71
CA LEU A 129 -46.56 -45.81 32.86
C LEU A 129 -46.07 -45.27 31.51
N ILE A 130 -45.26 -44.22 31.56
CA ILE A 130 -44.65 -43.56 30.41
C ILE A 130 -43.15 -43.48 30.66
N VAL A 131 -42.34 -43.85 29.69
CA VAL A 131 -40.90 -43.60 29.67
C VAL A 131 -40.65 -42.40 28.77
N GLU A 132 -39.96 -41.41 29.29
CA GLU A 132 -39.64 -40.14 28.66
C GLU A 132 -38.11 -39.96 28.64
N ARG A 133 -37.62 -39.25 27.63
CA ARG A 133 -36.21 -38.86 27.52
C ARG A 133 -36.07 -37.34 27.43
N THR A 134 -34.91 -36.84 27.79
CA THR A 134 -34.47 -35.48 27.49
C THR A 134 -33.26 -35.50 26.56
N ARG A 135 -33.13 -34.49 25.68
CA ARG A 135 -31.93 -34.26 24.85
C ARG A 135 -31.17 -33.00 25.29
N ASP A 136 -31.75 -32.22 26.19
CA ASP A 136 -31.34 -30.88 26.57
C ASP A 136 -31.15 -30.75 28.09
N PHE A 137 -30.66 -31.81 28.72
CA PHE A 137 -30.30 -31.88 30.13
C PHE A 137 -31.47 -31.50 31.06
N GLY A 138 -32.65 -32.03 30.74
CA GLY A 138 -33.84 -31.94 31.58
C GLY A 138 -34.74 -30.73 31.33
N ARG A 139 -34.42 -29.86 30.36
CA ARG A 139 -35.25 -28.69 30.01
C ARG A 139 -36.55 -29.09 29.31
N SER A 140 -36.51 -30.08 28.43
CA SER A 140 -37.68 -30.66 27.77
C SER A 140 -37.67 -32.18 27.86
N TRP A 141 -38.88 -32.74 27.90
CA TRP A 141 -39.11 -34.18 28.04
C TRP A 141 -40.03 -34.66 26.94
N GLN A 142 -39.63 -35.74 26.27
CA GLN A 142 -40.36 -36.34 25.17
C GLN A 142 -40.63 -37.81 25.49
N PRO A 143 -41.87 -38.28 25.38
CA PRO A 143 -42.20 -39.70 25.51
C PRO A 143 -41.46 -40.55 24.46
N VAL A 144 -40.95 -41.70 24.87
CA VAL A 144 -40.35 -42.72 23.98
C VAL A 144 -41.13 -44.02 23.99
N LEU A 145 -41.77 -44.36 25.12
CA LEU A 145 -42.48 -45.62 25.28
C LEU A 145 -43.63 -45.46 26.27
N TYR A 146 -44.82 -45.85 25.83
CA TYR A 146 -46.00 -45.96 26.69
C TYR A 146 -46.19 -47.42 27.06
N MET A 147 -46.61 -47.71 28.30
CA MET A 147 -47.03 -49.05 28.69
C MET A 147 -48.33 -48.99 29.48
N ALA A 148 -49.30 -49.84 29.16
CA ALA A 148 -50.57 -49.91 29.88
C ALA A 148 -51.15 -51.33 29.88
N THR A 149 -51.99 -51.66 30.86
CA THR A 149 -52.81 -52.90 30.85
C THR A 149 -53.80 -52.90 29.69
N ASP A 150 -54.35 -51.72 29.36
CA ASP A 150 -55.24 -51.48 28.23
C ASP A 150 -54.82 -50.18 27.53
N CYS A 151 -54.01 -50.33 26.47
CA CYS A 151 -53.46 -49.23 25.68
C CYS A 151 -54.55 -48.38 24.99
N PRO A 152 -55.53 -48.96 24.25
CA PRO A 152 -56.60 -48.19 23.61
C PRO A 152 -57.41 -47.30 24.55
N SER A 153 -57.71 -47.75 25.78
CA SER A 153 -58.47 -46.93 26.73
C SER A 153 -57.61 -45.91 27.48
N THR A 154 -56.34 -46.23 27.75
CA THR A 154 -55.47 -45.39 28.58
C THR A 154 -54.72 -44.34 27.78
N PHE A 155 -54.27 -44.69 26.57
CA PHE A 155 -53.53 -43.83 25.67
C PHE A 155 -54.16 -43.89 24.26
N PRO A 156 -55.40 -43.38 24.07
CA PRO A 156 -56.15 -43.55 22.83
C PRO A 156 -55.49 -42.91 21.60
N GLN A 157 -54.60 -41.95 21.81
CA GLN A 157 -53.88 -41.21 20.76
C GLN A 157 -52.58 -41.91 20.33
N VAL A 158 -52.18 -43.01 20.98
CA VAL A 158 -50.89 -43.67 20.77
C VAL A 158 -51.13 -45.04 20.13
N THR A 159 -50.45 -45.31 19.02
CA THR A 159 -50.56 -46.61 18.33
C THR A 159 -49.96 -47.75 19.15
N THR A 160 -50.52 -48.95 19.02
CA THR A 160 -49.93 -50.20 19.57
C THR A 160 -49.02 -50.91 18.57
N SER A 161 -48.94 -50.40 17.32
CA SER A 161 -48.03 -50.94 16.31
C SER A 161 -46.58 -50.64 16.66
N PHE A 162 -45.68 -51.58 16.36
CA PHE A 162 -44.25 -51.38 16.55
C PHE A 162 -43.75 -50.20 15.67
N PRO A 163 -42.91 -49.29 16.20
CA PRO A 163 -42.47 -48.10 15.48
C PRO A 163 -41.54 -48.46 14.31
N ARG A 164 -41.63 -47.71 13.21
CA ARG A 164 -40.74 -47.87 12.04
C ARG A 164 -39.45 -47.06 12.18
N THR A 165 -39.51 -45.98 12.95
CA THR A 165 -38.37 -45.08 13.20
C THR A 165 -38.20 -44.86 14.69
N LEU A 166 -37.01 -44.45 15.11
CA LEU A 166 -36.67 -44.16 16.51
C LEU A 166 -37.40 -42.95 17.11
N GLU A 167 -38.11 -42.19 16.28
CA GLU A 167 -38.84 -40.98 16.70
C GLU A 167 -40.34 -41.26 16.94
N GLU A 168 -40.85 -42.39 16.43
CA GLU A 168 -42.24 -42.78 16.62
C GLU A 168 -42.48 -43.38 18.02
N THR A 169 -43.52 -42.89 18.70
CA THR A 169 -43.95 -43.44 19.99
C THR A 169 -44.99 -44.54 19.80
N TYR A 170 -44.94 -45.56 20.66
CA TYR A 170 -45.94 -46.63 20.67
C TYR A 170 -46.33 -47.03 22.10
N CYS A 171 -47.48 -47.70 22.23
CA CYS A 171 -47.97 -48.25 23.47
C CYS A 171 -47.79 -49.77 23.52
N TYR A 172 -47.01 -50.24 24.49
CA TYR A 172 -46.80 -51.64 24.78
C TYR A 172 -47.84 -52.15 25.79
N THR A 173 -48.70 -53.07 25.35
CA THR A 173 -49.70 -53.70 26.20
C THR A 173 -49.04 -54.64 27.21
N LEU A 174 -49.24 -54.38 28.49
CA LEU A 174 -48.64 -55.13 29.59
C LEU A 174 -49.37 -56.49 29.78
N PRO A 175 -48.65 -57.59 30.09
CA PRO A 175 -49.25 -58.92 30.27
C PRO A 175 -50.28 -58.97 31.40
N SER A 176 -51.41 -59.66 31.23
CA SER A 176 -52.47 -59.77 32.25
C SER A 176 -51.97 -60.34 33.58
N THR A 177 -52.50 -59.81 34.69
CA THR A 177 -52.12 -60.18 36.07
C THR A 177 -53.26 -60.87 36.83
N ALA A 178 -54.25 -61.41 36.10
CA ALA A 178 -55.53 -61.85 36.66
C ALA A 178 -55.43 -62.92 37.77
N ASP A 179 -54.36 -63.72 37.79
CA ASP A 179 -54.20 -64.82 38.75
C ASP A 179 -53.70 -64.37 40.14
N ASP A 180 -52.86 -63.33 40.21
CA ASP A 180 -52.39 -62.70 41.46
C ASP A 180 -51.78 -61.31 41.16
N PRO A 181 -52.52 -60.21 41.39
CA PRO A 181 -52.01 -58.86 41.14
C PRO A 181 -50.88 -58.46 42.08
N TYR A 182 -50.63 -59.16 43.20
CA TYR A 182 -49.55 -58.88 44.15
C TYR A 182 -48.29 -59.71 43.92
N ARG A 183 -48.27 -60.58 42.91
CA ARG A 183 -47.06 -61.29 42.53
C ARG A 183 -46.05 -60.31 41.94
N ASP A 184 -44.81 -60.37 42.43
CA ASP A 184 -43.69 -59.61 41.88
C ASP A 184 -43.55 -59.88 40.38
N GLN A 185 -43.41 -58.81 39.59
CA GLN A 185 -43.45 -58.87 38.13
C GLN A 185 -42.28 -58.15 37.50
N LYS A 186 -41.65 -58.79 36.52
CA LYS A 186 -40.65 -58.17 35.67
C LYS A 186 -41.28 -57.78 34.34
N VAL A 187 -41.25 -56.50 34.04
CA VAL A 187 -41.66 -55.93 32.75
C VAL A 187 -40.41 -55.51 32.01
N THR A 188 -40.21 -56.08 30.83
CA THR A 188 -39.16 -55.67 29.90
C THR A 188 -39.84 -55.34 28.58
N GLN A 189 -39.41 -54.27 27.93
CA GLN A 189 -39.86 -53.97 26.58
C GLN A 189 -39.42 -55.08 25.60
N PRO A 190 -40.19 -55.41 24.55
CA PRO A 190 -39.82 -56.40 23.54
C PRO A 190 -38.47 -56.07 22.89
N ALA A 191 -37.57 -57.05 22.90
CA ALA A 191 -36.15 -56.92 22.53
C ALA A 191 -35.93 -57.07 21.03
N PHE A 192 -36.01 -55.99 20.26
CA PHE A 192 -35.63 -56.02 18.83
C PHE A 192 -35.00 -54.73 18.29
N HIS A 193 -35.06 -53.58 18.99
CA HIS A 193 -34.50 -52.31 18.50
C HIS A 193 -34.08 -51.36 19.62
N LEU A 194 -33.13 -50.46 19.31
CA LEU A 194 -32.78 -49.29 20.10
C LEU A 194 -34.06 -48.50 20.45
N LEU A 195 -34.22 -48.11 21.71
CA LEU A 195 -35.38 -47.35 22.20
C LEU A 195 -35.22 -45.84 21.98
N ALA A 196 -34.01 -45.32 22.18
CA ALA A 196 -33.72 -43.91 21.96
C ALA A 196 -32.23 -43.69 21.67
N SER A 197 -31.94 -42.61 20.97
CA SER A 197 -30.58 -42.21 20.60
C SER A 197 -30.33 -40.75 20.97
N GLY A 198 -29.12 -40.47 21.47
CA GLY A 198 -28.65 -39.13 21.82
C GLY A 198 -29.47 -38.50 22.95
N PHE A 199 -29.65 -39.20 24.07
CA PHE A 199 -30.40 -38.68 25.23
C PHE A 199 -29.48 -38.37 26.41
N THR A 200 -29.88 -37.40 27.24
CA THR A 200 -29.12 -36.87 28.39
C THR A 200 -29.82 -37.11 29.73
N GLY A 201 -30.93 -37.85 29.72
CA GLY A 201 -31.66 -38.24 30.94
C GLY A 201 -32.92 -39.03 30.62
N LEU A 202 -33.34 -39.86 31.57
CA LEU A 202 -34.50 -40.75 31.46
C LEU A 202 -35.48 -40.46 32.59
N ARG A 203 -36.77 -40.37 32.30
CA ARG A 203 -37.82 -40.20 33.30
C ARG A 203 -38.91 -41.24 33.08
N VAL A 204 -39.28 -41.94 34.13
CA VAL A 204 -40.36 -42.92 34.14
C VAL A 204 -41.49 -42.36 34.96
N ASN A 205 -42.59 -42.05 34.31
CA ASN A 205 -43.80 -41.52 34.92
C ASN A 205 -44.80 -42.66 35.14
N LEU A 206 -45.00 -43.04 36.39
CA LEU A 206 -46.00 -44.03 36.81
C LEU A 206 -47.34 -43.30 36.96
N THR A 207 -48.26 -43.51 36.02
CA THR A 207 -49.44 -42.64 35.86
C THR A 207 -50.70 -43.21 36.48
N ARG A 208 -50.82 -44.54 36.58
CA ARG A 208 -51.99 -45.21 37.18
C ARG A 208 -51.56 -46.33 38.14
N LEU A 209 -52.07 -46.30 39.36
CA LEU A 209 -51.82 -47.33 40.37
C LEU A 209 -52.39 -48.67 39.90
N GLY A 210 -51.72 -49.76 40.26
CA GLY A 210 -52.19 -51.11 39.96
C GLY A 210 -53.45 -51.48 40.74
N SER A 211 -54.23 -52.40 40.18
CA SER A 211 -55.42 -52.94 40.85
C SER A 211 -55.07 -53.77 42.08
N VAL A 212 -55.91 -53.67 43.11
CA VAL A 212 -55.80 -54.35 44.43
C VAL A 212 -57.02 -55.24 44.65
N PRO A 213 -56.89 -56.43 45.25
CA PRO A 213 -58.04 -57.24 45.62
C PRO A 213 -58.97 -56.49 46.57
N SER A 214 -60.28 -56.54 46.31
CA SER A 214 -61.28 -55.98 47.22
C SER A 214 -61.54 -56.96 48.36
N MET A 215 -61.27 -56.54 49.61
CA MET A 215 -61.59 -57.31 50.81
C MET A 215 -62.70 -56.61 51.61
N PRO A 216 -63.79 -57.30 51.98
CA PRO A 216 -64.87 -56.71 52.78
C PRO A 216 -64.34 -56.14 54.11
N GLY A 217 -64.59 -54.84 54.36
CA GLY A 217 -64.24 -54.18 55.62
C GLY A 217 -62.75 -53.88 55.85
N ARG A 218 -61.87 -54.09 54.86
CA ARG A 218 -60.42 -53.78 54.97
C ARG A 218 -59.90 -53.08 53.71
N SER A 219 -59.31 -51.90 53.87
CA SER A 219 -58.65 -51.18 52.78
C SER A 219 -57.17 -51.56 52.68
N LEU A 220 -56.78 -52.22 51.58
CA LEU A 220 -55.37 -52.39 51.23
C LEU A 220 -54.77 -51.04 50.81
N SER A 221 -53.49 -50.83 51.09
CA SER A 221 -52.78 -49.64 50.64
C SER A 221 -52.39 -49.77 49.17
N LYS A 222 -52.71 -48.78 48.34
CA LYS A 222 -52.16 -48.68 46.97
C LYS A 222 -50.89 -47.83 46.98
N PHE A 223 -49.86 -48.32 46.31
CA PHE A 223 -48.57 -47.64 46.18
C PHE A 223 -47.79 -48.27 45.03
N TYR A 224 -46.74 -47.61 44.57
CA TYR A 224 -45.76 -48.18 43.66
C TYR A 224 -44.59 -48.75 44.46
N ALA A 225 -44.11 -49.93 44.09
CA ALA A 225 -42.88 -50.46 44.62
C ALA A 225 -42.05 -51.17 43.54
N LEU A 226 -40.76 -50.88 43.50
CA LEU A 226 -39.83 -51.35 42.48
C LEU A 226 -38.60 -51.95 43.16
N ARG A 227 -38.34 -53.23 42.90
CA ARG A 227 -37.12 -53.93 43.35
C ARG A 227 -35.91 -53.57 42.52
N GLU A 228 -36.09 -53.51 41.21
CA GLU A 228 -34.98 -53.30 40.29
C GLU A 228 -35.43 -52.47 39.09
N MET A 229 -34.62 -51.49 38.70
CA MET A 229 -34.68 -50.81 37.42
C MET A 229 -33.35 -51.08 36.71
N ARG A 230 -33.40 -51.48 35.44
CA ARG A 230 -32.20 -51.57 34.59
C ARG A 230 -32.37 -50.70 33.37
N VAL A 231 -31.36 -49.88 33.09
CA VAL A 231 -31.32 -48.99 31.94
C VAL A 231 -30.13 -49.40 31.10
N MET A 232 -30.35 -50.31 30.16
CA MET A 232 -29.30 -50.82 29.28
C MET A 232 -29.04 -49.80 28.17
N GLY A 233 -27.79 -49.39 28.02
CA GLY A 233 -27.39 -48.41 27.02
C GLY A 233 -25.88 -48.35 26.81
N SER A 234 -25.48 -47.52 25.86
CA SER A 234 -24.07 -47.26 25.54
C SER A 234 -23.85 -45.77 25.31
N CYS A 235 -22.59 -45.37 25.30
CA CYS A 235 -22.14 -44.00 25.04
C CYS A 235 -22.40 -43.60 23.57
N PHE A 236 -22.80 -42.36 23.32
CA PHE A 236 -23.21 -41.87 21.99
C PHE A 236 -22.05 -41.22 21.24
N CYS A 237 -21.52 -41.89 20.19
CA CYS A 237 -20.30 -41.47 19.49
C CYS A 237 -20.44 -41.28 17.98
N HIS A 238 -21.66 -41.13 17.46
CA HIS A 238 -21.95 -40.99 16.03
C HIS A 238 -21.34 -42.07 15.11
N GLY A 239 -21.04 -43.25 15.66
CA GLY A 239 -20.40 -44.34 14.92
C GLY A 239 -18.87 -44.23 14.77
N HIS A 240 -18.22 -43.24 15.40
CA HIS A 240 -16.79 -43.00 15.29
C HIS A 240 -15.96 -43.47 16.50
N ALA A 241 -16.55 -44.21 17.43
CA ALA A 241 -15.81 -44.79 18.55
C ALA A 241 -16.43 -46.12 19.00
N ASN A 242 -15.58 -47.09 19.28
CA ASN A 242 -15.95 -48.38 19.88
C ASN A 242 -15.75 -48.40 21.40
N ARG A 243 -15.29 -47.30 22.00
CA ARG A 243 -14.97 -47.17 23.42
C ARG A 243 -15.28 -45.75 23.90
N CYS A 244 -15.56 -45.67 25.20
CA CYS A 244 -15.62 -44.41 25.93
C CYS A 244 -14.69 -44.49 27.13
N ASN A 245 -14.35 -43.32 27.67
CA ASN A 245 -13.42 -43.16 28.78
C ASN A 245 -13.67 -44.18 29.90
N ASN A 246 -12.58 -44.82 30.36
CA ASN A 246 -12.64 -45.80 31.44
C ASN A 246 -12.94 -45.09 32.77
N LEU A 247 -14.13 -45.31 33.32
CA LEU A 247 -14.51 -44.86 34.66
C LEU A 247 -14.37 -46.02 35.68
N PRO A 248 -14.00 -45.72 36.94
CA PRO A 248 -14.00 -46.73 38.00
C PRO A 248 -15.43 -47.25 38.27
N ASN A 249 -15.56 -48.49 38.75
CA ASN A 249 -16.81 -49.14 39.20
C ASN A 249 -17.86 -49.50 38.11
N THR A 250 -17.46 -50.19 37.03
CA THR A 250 -18.39 -50.75 36.02
C THR A 250 -19.34 -49.73 35.35
N GLN A 251 -19.12 -48.43 35.58
CA GLN A 251 -19.91 -47.34 35.07
C GLN A 251 -19.66 -47.14 33.58
N VAL A 252 -20.72 -46.98 32.79
CA VAL A 252 -20.59 -46.64 31.38
C VAL A 252 -20.08 -45.19 31.24
N GLY A 253 -18.92 -45.04 30.60
CA GLY A 253 -18.29 -43.75 30.29
C GLY A 253 -19.16 -42.86 29.40
N GLY A 254 -19.00 -41.54 29.51
CA GLY A 254 -19.77 -40.53 28.77
C GLY A 254 -18.96 -39.75 27.73
N VAL A 255 -17.66 -40.02 27.60
CA VAL A 255 -16.76 -39.32 26.67
C VAL A 255 -16.16 -40.33 25.70
N CYS A 256 -16.34 -40.12 24.41
CA CYS A 256 -15.89 -41.02 23.36
C CYS A 256 -14.37 -40.99 23.16
N GLU A 257 -13.78 -42.17 22.93
CA GLU A 257 -12.42 -42.30 22.41
C GLU A 257 -12.48 -42.23 20.87
N CYS A 258 -12.56 -41.01 20.35
CA CYS A 258 -12.85 -40.77 18.94
C CYS A 258 -11.79 -41.34 17.98
N GLN A 259 -12.27 -41.92 16.88
CA GLN A 259 -11.49 -42.42 15.76
C GLN A 259 -11.91 -41.66 14.48
N HIS A 260 -11.58 -42.16 13.28
CA HIS A 260 -12.00 -41.54 12.02
C HIS A 260 -11.60 -40.06 11.87
N ASN A 261 -10.52 -39.65 12.55
CA ASN A 261 -10.04 -38.27 12.66
C ASN A 261 -11.15 -37.29 13.13
N THR A 262 -12.02 -37.78 14.01
CA THR A 262 -13.06 -36.98 14.66
C THR A 262 -12.62 -36.57 16.07
N ALA A 263 -13.22 -35.52 16.57
CA ALA A 263 -12.99 -34.93 17.88
C ALA A 263 -14.32 -34.49 18.50
N GLY A 264 -14.25 -34.03 19.75
CA GLY A 264 -15.43 -33.67 20.54
C GLY A 264 -15.78 -34.75 21.56
N VAL A 265 -16.74 -34.47 22.43
CA VAL A 265 -17.13 -35.41 23.51
C VAL A 265 -17.86 -36.63 22.97
N ASN A 266 -18.55 -36.47 21.84
CA ASN A 266 -19.36 -37.48 21.14
C ASN A 266 -18.86 -37.72 19.71
N CYS A 267 -17.65 -37.24 19.35
CA CYS A 267 -17.10 -37.31 18.00
C CYS A 267 -17.92 -36.52 16.96
N GLU A 268 -18.53 -35.42 17.40
CA GLU A 268 -19.45 -34.56 16.65
C GLU A 268 -18.77 -33.55 15.71
N GLN A 269 -17.44 -33.51 15.69
CA GLN A 269 -16.65 -32.61 14.84
C GLN A 269 -15.42 -33.33 14.31
N CYS A 270 -14.77 -32.77 13.28
CA CYS A 270 -13.49 -33.28 12.79
C CYS A 270 -12.33 -32.78 13.67
N ASP A 271 -11.24 -33.54 13.71
CA ASP A 271 -9.98 -33.10 14.27
C ASP A 271 -9.51 -31.80 13.62
N ALA A 272 -8.73 -31.00 14.36
CA ALA A 272 -8.41 -29.62 13.99
C ALA A 272 -7.76 -29.47 12.60
N LEU A 273 -7.04 -30.47 12.10
CA LEU A 273 -6.39 -30.47 10.78
C LEU A 273 -7.09 -31.37 9.75
N HIS A 274 -8.31 -31.84 10.04
CA HIS A 274 -9.06 -32.80 9.23
C HIS A 274 -10.39 -32.25 8.69
N ASN A 275 -10.43 -30.95 8.42
CA ASN A 275 -11.61 -30.24 7.93
C ASN A 275 -11.64 -30.06 6.39
N ASP A 276 -11.05 -30.97 5.61
CA ASP A 276 -11.05 -30.86 4.14
C ASP A 276 -12.39 -31.26 3.50
N LEU A 277 -13.18 -32.06 4.21
CA LEU A 277 -14.53 -32.49 3.85
C LEU A 277 -15.50 -32.19 5.00
N PRO A 278 -16.80 -32.02 4.74
CA PRO A 278 -17.78 -31.80 5.81
C PRO A 278 -17.92 -33.05 6.67
N TRP A 279 -18.01 -32.87 7.99
CA TRP A 279 -18.25 -33.94 8.97
C TRP A 279 -19.57 -34.65 8.68
N ARG A 280 -19.59 -35.97 8.88
CA ARG A 280 -20.79 -36.84 8.80
C ARG A 280 -20.66 -38.01 9.78
N PRO A 281 -21.78 -38.52 10.34
CA PRO A 281 -21.76 -39.74 11.13
C PRO A 281 -21.31 -40.94 10.29
N ALA A 282 -20.69 -41.92 10.92
CA ALA A 282 -20.30 -43.16 10.25
C ALA A 282 -21.52 -44.05 9.95
N GLU A 283 -21.49 -44.72 8.81
CA GLU A 283 -22.52 -45.64 8.34
C GLU A 283 -21.94 -47.05 8.11
N ASN A 284 -22.81 -48.04 7.92
CA ASN A 284 -22.34 -49.39 7.59
C ASN A 284 -21.62 -49.38 6.22
N GLY A 285 -20.38 -49.83 6.21
CA GLY A 285 -19.53 -49.85 5.00
C GLY A 285 -18.91 -48.50 4.62
N ASN A 286 -19.19 -47.41 5.36
CA ASN A 286 -18.56 -46.11 5.13
C ASN A 286 -18.28 -45.40 6.46
N THR A 287 -17.01 -45.22 6.79
CA THR A 287 -16.58 -44.58 8.05
C THR A 287 -16.80 -43.07 8.07
N HIS A 288 -17.00 -42.44 6.90
CA HIS A 288 -17.03 -40.98 6.76
C HIS A 288 -15.86 -40.27 7.46
N THR A 289 -14.68 -40.91 7.41
CA THR A 289 -13.46 -40.41 8.06
C THR A 289 -13.14 -38.98 7.62
N CYS A 290 -12.93 -38.10 8.59
CA CYS A 290 -12.55 -36.72 8.35
C CYS A 290 -11.23 -36.64 7.59
N LYS A 291 -11.20 -35.82 6.53
CA LYS A 291 -10.09 -35.76 5.59
C LYS A 291 -9.14 -34.65 5.98
N ARG A 292 -7.85 -34.99 6.06
CA ARG A 292 -6.76 -34.06 6.39
C ARG A 292 -6.68 -32.92 5.35
N CYS A 293 -6.51 -31.69 5.83
CA CYS A 293 -6.22 -30.54 4.98
C CYS A 293 -4.77 -30.58 4.46
N GLU A 294 -4.56 -30.14 3.23
CA GLU A 294 -3.22 -29.96 2.66
C GLU A 294 -2.69 -28.58 2.98
N CYS A 295 -1.85 -28.49 4.01
CA CYS A 295 -1.26 -27.23 4.49
C CYS A 295 0.25 -27.15 4.27
N ASN A 296 0.85 -28.05 3.48
CA ASN A 296 2.29 -28.10 3.23
C ASN A 296 3.15 -28.13 4.53
N ASN A 297 2.61 -28.69 5.61
CA ASN A 297 3.20 -28.67 6.97
C ASN A 297 3.49 -27.26 7.53
N HIS A 298 2.73 -26.26 7.08
CA HIS A 298 2.80 -24.89 7.59
C HIS A 298 1.63 -24.52 8.51
N ALA A 299 0.65 -25.40 8.70
CA ALA A 299 -0.41 -25.20 9.68
C ALA A 299 -0.72 -26.50 10.42
N ASP A 300 -1.13 -26.36 11.68
CA ASP A 300 -1.59 -27.43 12.56
C ASP A 300 -3.13 -27.49 12.63
N ARG A 301 -3.82 -26.52 12.03
CA ARG A 301 -5.28 -26.39 12.03
C ARG A 301 -5.79 -25.92 10.68
N CYS A 302 -7.02 -26.29 10.37
CA CYS A 302 -7.77 -25.80 9.21
C CYS A 302 -9.27 -25.80 9.51
N HIS A 303 -10.01 -25.00 8.75
CA HIS A 303 -11.46 -25.02 8.74
C HIS A 303 -12.01 -25.45 7.38
N PHE A 304 -13.27 -25.85 7.37
CA PHE A 304 -13.99 -26.20 6.15
C PHE A 304 -14.67 -24.95 5.57
N ASP A 305 -14.42 -24.70 4.29
CA ASP A 305 -15.08 -23.66 3.50
C ASP A 305 -15.98 -24.29 2.43
N ALA A 306 -17.28 -24.00 2.53
CA ALA A 306 -18.29 -24.57 1.65
C ALA A 306 -18.21 -24.03 0.21
N GLU A 307 -17.84 -22.76 0.03
CA GLU A 307 -17.72 -22.14 -1.30
C GLU A 307 -16.53 -22.74 -2.06
N ARG A 308 -15.40 -22.91 -1.39
CA ARG A 308 -14.23 -23.61 -1.91
C ARG A 308 -14.55 -25.06 -2.26
N TYR A 309 -15.29 -25.74 -1.40
CA TYR A 309 -15.70 -27.12 -1.65
C TYR A 309 -16.52 -27.25 -2.94
N GLU A 310 -17.49 -26.38 -3.15
CA GLU A 310 -18.26 -26.38 -4.40
C GLU A 310 -17.39 -25.96 -5.60
N ALA A 311 -16.52 -24.95 -5.45
CA ALA A 311 -15.62 -24.48 -6.49
C ALA A 311 -14.61 -25.55 -6.96
N THR A 312 -14.20 -26.47 -6.07
CA THR A 312 -13.33 -27.60 -6.42
C THR A 312 -14.08 -28.80 -7.01
N GLY A 313 -15.38 -28.66 -7.29
CA GLY A 313 -16.22 -29.76 -7.74
C GLY A 313 -16.44 -30.81 -6.66
N ARG A 314 -16.63 -30.36 -5.41
CA ARG A 314 -16.87 -31.19 -4.22
C ARG A 314 -15.72 -32.14 -3.88
N ARG A 315 -14.49 -31.65 -4.02
CA ARG A 315 -13.27 -32.45 -3.78
C ARG A 315 -12.49 -32.04 -2.54
N SER A 316 -12.46 -30.75 -2.23
CA SER A 316 -11.68 -30.17 -1.12
C SER A 316 -12.26 -28.80 -0.74
N GLY A 317 -12.61 -28.66 0.53
CA GLY A 317 -13.05 -27.40 1.14
C GLY A 317 -12.08 -26.88 2.19
N GLY A 318 -10.99 -27.59 2.48
CA GLY A 318 -10.07 -27.21 3.55
C GLY A 318 -9.34 -25.90 3.28
N VAL A 319 -9.28 -25.05 4.30
CA VAL A 319 -8.50 -23.81 4.33
C VAL A 319 -7.68 -23.79 5.61
N CYS A 320 -6.36 -23.65 5.47
CA CYS A 320 -5.42 -23.67 6.58
C CYS A 320 -5.50 -22.39 7.42
N ASP A 321 -5.48 -22.56 8.74
CA ASP A 321 -5.49 -21.46 9.70
C ASP A 321 -4.07 -21.13 10.14
N ASN A 322 -3.77 -19.83 10.28
CA ASN A 322 -2.49 -19.34 10.85
C ASN A 322 -1.25 -19.98 10.20
N CYS A 323 -1.12 -19.84 8.88
CA CYS A 323 0.06 -20.29 8.14
C CYS A 323 1.38 -19.81 8.78
N ASN A 324 2.16 -20.77 9.27
CA ASN A 324 3.47 -20.60 9.89
C ASN A 324 4.57 -20.46 8.82
N HIS A 325 5.82 -20.33 9.27
CA HIS A 325 7.01 -20.25 8.42
C HIS A 325 6.94 -19.10 7.38
N HIS A 326 6.18 -18.03 7.66
CA HIS A 326 5.96 -16.92 6.72
C HIS A 326 5.34 -17.35 5.39
N THR A 327 4.40 -18.29 5.45
CA THR A 327 3.58 -18.69 4.29
C THR A 327 2.20 -18.05 4.32
N THR A 328 1.49 -18.11 3.20
CA THR A 328 0.15 -17.60 3.00
C THR A 328 -0.56 -18.39 1.89
N GLY A 329 -1.86 -18.14 1.74
CA GLY A 329 -2.73 -18.87 0.82
C GLY A 329 -3.54 -19.97 1.50
N PRO A 330 -4.57 -20.51 0.82
CA PRO A 330 -5.50 -21.48 1.42
C PRO A 330 -4.84 -22.77 1.91
N ASN A 331 -3.70 -23.13 1.31
CA ASN A 331 -2.93 -24.33 1.64
C ASN A 331 -1.54 -23.96 2.19
N CYS A 332 -1.34 -22.69 2.57
CA CYS A 332 -0.03 -22.16 2.94
C CYS A 332 1.03 -22.39 1.84
N GLU A 333 0.63 -22.33 0.58
CA GLU A 333 1.43 -22.71 -0.59
C GLU A 333 2.29 -21.59 -1.16
N ARG A 334 2.12 -20.36 -0.66
CA ARG A 334 2.83 -19.16 -1.12
C ARG A 334 3.61 -18.52 0.02
N CYS A 335 4.67 -17.78 -0.29
CA CYS A 335 5.37 -16.95 0.71
C CYS A 335 4.51 -15.72 1.04
N ALA A 336 4.53 -15.31 2.31
CA ALA A 336 3.95 -14.05 2.75
C ALA A 336 4.70 -12.86 2.12
N ASN A 337 4.07 -11.68 2.15
CA ASN A 337 4.69 -10.46 1.63
C ASN A 337 6.06 -10.21 2.27
N ASN A 338 7.03 -9.79 1.47
CA ASN A 338 8.44 -9.61 1.85
C ASN A 338 9.20 -10.91 2.16
N TYR A 339 8.70 -12.07 1.72
CA TYR A 339 9.43 -13.33 1.74
C TYR A 339 9.43 -13.98 0.37
N TYR A 340 10.48 -14.77 0.09
CA TYR A 340 10.65 -15.50 -1.15
C TYR A 340 11.18 -16.91 -0.88
N ARG A 341 10.95 -17.81 -1.83
CA ARG A 341 11.40 -19.19 -1.73
C ARG A 341 12.89 -19.29 -2.04
N ASN A 342 13.67 -19.87 -1.15
CA ASN A 342 15.08 -20.16 -1.43
C ASN A 342 15.28 -21.68 -1.59
N PRO A 343 15.87 -22.16 -2.71
CA PRO A 343 16.13 -23.59 -2.92
C PRO A 343 16.94 -24.29 -1.81
N LEU A 344 17.72 -23.54 -1.03
CA LEU A 344 18.58 -24.06 0.04
C LEU A 344 17.97 -23.93 1.45
N SER A 345 16.94 -23.11 1.62
CA SER A 345 16.27 -22.85 2.90
C SER A 345 14.84 -22.42 2.60
N ASP A 346 13.83 -23.24 2.89
CA ASP A 346 12.46 -23.11 2.34
C ASP A 346 11.99 -21.66 2.09
N ILE A 347 12.13 -20.75 3.07
CA ILE A 347 11.65 -19.36 2.99
C ILE A 347 12.68 -18.38 3.56
N ARG A 348 12.95 -17.27 2.85
CA ARG A 348 13.82 -16.16 3.30
C ARG A 348 13.15 -14.81 3.14
N SER A 349 13.54 -13.85 3.97
CA SER A 349 13.07 -12.46 3.89
C SER A 349 13.73 -11.70 2.75
N CYS A 350 12.96 -10.86 2.07
CA CYS A 350 13.45 -9.86 1.12
C CYS A 350 14.37 -8.85 1.83
N LEU A 351 15.45 -8.44 1.16
CA LEU A 351 16.40 -7.44 1.68
C LEU A 351 16.31 -6.10 0.91
N CYS A 352 15.16 -5.80 0.32
CA CYS A 352 14.96 -4.60 -0.47
C CYS A 352 14.73 -3.37 0.41
N ASN A 353 15.32 -2.24 0.03
CA ASN A 353 15.12 -0.97 0.69
C ASN A 353 13.73 -0.42 0.32
N ALA A 354 12.87 -0.24 1.32
CA ALA A 354 11.50 0.23 1.13
C ALA A 354 11.40 1.60 0.45
N ALA A 355 12.37 2.49 0.67
CA ALA A 355 12.38 3.82 0.05
C ALA A 355 12.68 3.75 -1.46
N GLY A 356 13.53 2.81 -1.86
CA GLY A 356 14.03 2.67 -3.21
C GLY A 356 13.31 1.66 -4.08
N SER A 357 12.50 0.77 -3.52
CA SER A 357 11.73 -0.23 -4.27
C SER A 357 10.31 0.24 -4.62
N VAL A 358 9.78 -0.24 -5.75
CA VAL A 358 8.48 0.22 -6.30
C VAL A 358 7.29 -0.16 -5.40
N ASN A 359 7.37 -1.30 -4.70
CA ASN A 359 6.32 -1.85 -3.84
C ASN A 359 6.70 -1.84 -2.34
N GLY A 360 7.41 -0.81 -1.88
CA GLY A 360 7.73 -0.66 -0.45
C GLY A 360 8.64 -1.74 0.12
N GLY A 361 9.46 -2.39 -0.72
CA GLY A 361 10.45 -3.39 -0.30
C GLY A 361 10.08 -4.84 -0.61
N GLN A 362 8.98 -5.09 -1.33
CA GLN A 362 8.65 -6.42 -1.82
C GLN A 362 9.63 -6.84 -2.92
N CYS A 363 10.16 -8.06 -2.79
CA CYS A 363 10.95 -8.73 -3.82
C CYS A 363 10.10 -9.73 -4.61
N ASP A 364 10.63 -10.19 -5.74
CA ASP A 364 10.05 -11.31 -6.46
C ASP A 364 9.99 -12.57 -5.57
N ALA A 365 8.84 -13.23 -5.52
CA ALA A 365 8.58 -14.34 -4.61
C ALA A 365 9.37 -15.61 -4.94
N GLN A 366 9.94 -15.72 -6.15
CA GLN A 366 10.73 -16.87 -6.60
C GLN A 366 12.23 -16.58 -6.60
N THR A 367 12.65 -15.41 -7.07
CA THR A 367 14.07 -15.07 -7.22
C THR A 367 14.63 -14.28 -6.04
N GLY A 368 13.77 -13.58 -5.30
CA GLY A 368 14.19 -12.65 -4.26
C GLY A 368 14.72 -11.31 -4.79
N GLU A 369 14.59 -11.05 -6.10
CA GLU A 369 15.10 -9.84 -6.75
C GLU A 369 14.25 -8.61 -6.42
N CYS A 370 14.92 -7.49 -6.14
CA CYS A 370 14.27 -6.22 -5.82
C CYS A 370 14.00 -5.40 -7.08
N VAL A 371 12.77 -4.90 -7.23
CA VAL A 371 12.43 -3.97 -8.31
C VAL A 371 12.65 -2.53 -7.83
N CYS A 372 13.67 -1.88 -8.37
CA CYS A 372 14.04 -0.51 -7.99
C CYS A 372 13.20 0.55 -8.71
N LYS A 373 12.94 1.66 -8.02
CA LYS A 373 12.36 2.88 -8.61
C LYS A 373 13.30 3.47 -9.66
N ALA A 374 12.75 4.28 -10.56
CA ALA A 374 13.43 4.71 -11.78
C ALA A 374 14.84 5.32 -11.58
N ASN A 375 15.03 6.12 -10.51
CA ASN A 375 16.29 6.83 -10.23
C ASN A 375 17.14 6.14 -9.14
N VAL A 376 16.85 4.89 -8.83
CA VAL A 376 17.50 4.09 -7.78
C VAL A 376 18.16 2.87 -8.40
N GLU A 377 19.26 2.40 -7.83
CA GLU A 377 20.01 1.23 -8.27
C GLU A 377 20.53 0.39 -7.08
N GLY A 378 21.27 -0.68 -7.40
CA GLY A 378 21.76 -1.67 -6.44
C GLY A 378 20.82 -2.85 -6.27
N GLU A 379 21.35 -4.02 -5.90
CA GLU A 379 20.55 -5.26 -5.72
C GLU A 379 19.46 -5.12 -4.65
N ARG A 380 19.64 -4.17 -3.72
CA ARG A 380 18.69 -3.85 -2.64
C ARG A 380 17.95 -2.54 -2.87
N CYS A 381 18.14 -1.88 -4.01
CA CYS A 381 17.58 -0.55 -4.28
C CYS A 381 17.92 0.49 -3.21
N ASP A 382 19.16 0.45 -2.71
CA ASP A 382 19.61 1.20 -1.55
C ASP A 382 20.39 2.48 -1.88
N ARG A 383 20.65 2.74 -3.16
CA ARG A 383 21.45 3.88 -3.62
C ARG A 383 20.83 4.60 -4.80
N CYS A 384 21.08 5.90 -4.92
CA CYS A 384 20.65 6.68 -6.08
C CYS A 384 21.53 6.38 -7.29
N LYS A 385 20.93 6.38 -8.49
CA LYS A 385 21.70 6.38 -9.74
C LYS A 385 22.57 7.63 -9.82
N ALA A 386 23.69 7.53 -10.54
CA ALA A 386 24.56 8.67 -10.81
C ALA A 386 23.76 9.88 -11.36
N GLY A 387 24.06 11.08 -10.86
CA GLY A 387 23.31 12.29 -11.20
C GLY A 387 21.97 12.44 -10.46
N HIS A 388 21.72 11.64 -9.42
CA HIS A 388 20.57 11.77 -8.53
C HIS A 388 21.00 11.70 -7.05
N TYR A 389 20.17 12.25 -6.16
CA TYR A 389 20.43 12.31 -4.72
C TYR A 389 19.15 12.21 -3.89
N ASN A 390 19.31 12.07 -2.57
CA ASN A 390 18.25 12.08 -1.57
C ASN A 390 17.20 10.96 -1.80
N LEU A 391 17.61 9.71 -1.54
CA LEU A 391 16.73 8.54 -1.58
C LEU A 391 15.60 8.68 -0.56
N ASN A 392 14.36 8.77 -1.03
CA ASN A 392 13.20 9.03 -0.19
C ASN A 392 12.00 8.16 -0.58
N ALA A 393 11.35 7.55 0.41
CA ALA A 393 10.18 6.69 0.21
C ALA A 393 9.00 7.43 -0.44
N ASN A 394 8.82 8.71 -0.09
CA ASN A 394 7.75 9.57 -0.60
C ASN A 394 8.03 10.07 -2.04
N ASN A 395 9.25 9.89 -2.54
CA ASN A 395 9.56 10.19 -3.93
C ASN A 395 9.19 8.97 -4.81
N PRO A 396 8.24 9.10 -5.75
CA PRO A 396 7.84 7.99 -6.63
C PRO A 396 8.98 7.51 -7.53
N LEU A 397 9.96 8.37 -7.83
CA LEU A 397 11.17 8.00 -8.57
C LEU A 397 12.33 7.56 -7.66
N GLY A 398 12.14 7.63 -6.34
CA GLY A 398 13.10 7.28 -5.30
C GLY A 398 14.12 8.39 -5.03
N CYS A 399 14.83 8.85 -6.06
CA CYS A 399 15.83 9.92 -5.95
C CYS A 399 15.51 11.13 -6.83
N SER A 400 15.97 12.30 -6.38
CA SER A 400 15.83 13.58 -7.08
C SER A 400 17.02 13.83 -7.99
N LYS A 401 16.80 14.43 -9.16
CA LYS A 401 17.89 14.72 -10.11
C LYS A 401 18.79 15.84 -9.59
N CYS A 402 20.11 15.69 -9.76
CA CYS A 402 21.08 16.74 -9.45
C CYS A 402 20.85 17.97 -10.35
N SER A 403 21.05 19.17 -9.81
CA SER A 403 20.93 20.45 -10.55
C SER A 403 22.29 21.13 -10.76
N CYS A 404 23.31 20.36 -11.14
CA CYS A 404 24.66 20.88 -11.33
C CYS A 404 24.76 21.79 -12.57
N SER A 405 25.30 23.00 -12.37
CA SER A 405 25.56 23.96 -13.44
C SER A 405 26.63 23.40 -14.40
N PRO A 406 26.38 23.36 -15.72
CA PRO A 406 27.36 22.88 -16.69
C PRO A 406 28.60 23.78 -16.76
N ASP A 407 28.46 25.07 -16.46
CA ASP A 407 29.55 26.05 -16.50
C ASP A 407 30.42 25.97 -15.25
N GLY A 408 29.79 25.86 -14.07
CA GLY A 408 30.49 25.94 -12.79
C GLY A 408 30.84 24.60 -12.15
N SER A 409 30.28 23.49 -12.62
CA SER A 409 30.56 22.13 -12.10
C SER A 409 31.60 21.39 -12.95
N VAL A 410 32.30 20.46 -12.32
CA VAL A 410 33.22 19.53 -13.00
C VAL A 410 32.44 18.45 -13.78
N SER A 411 31.29 18.01 -13.26
CA SER A 411 30.41 17.04 -13.90
C SER A 411 28.94 17.26 -13.47
N GLY A 412 28.00 16.57 -14.12
CA GLY A 412 26.59 16.55 -13.73
C GLY A 412 26.28 15.63 -12.54
N VAL A 413 27.30 15.02 -11.93
CA VAL A 413 27.14 14.10 -10.79
C VAL A 413 27.33 14.87 -9.50
N CYS A 414 26.35 14.78 -8.61
CA CYS A 414 26.40 15.35 -7.27
C CYS A 414 26.53 14.25 -6.20
N ASP A 415 26.83 14.66 -4.97
CA ASP A 415 26.81 13.78 -3.81
C ASP A 415 25.42 13.17 -3.61
N GLN A 416 25.34 11.84 -3.46
CA GLN A 416 24.08 11.11 -3.47
C GLN A 416 23.20 11.37 -2.24
N LEU A 417 23.75 11.93 -1.16
CA LEU A 417 23.00 12.25 0.04
C LEU A 417 22.58 13.73 0.06
N THR A 418 23.54 14.63 -0.12
CA THR A 418 23.37 16.08 0.06
C THR A 418 22.93 16.81 -1.21
N GLY A 419 23.19 16.23 -2.38
CA GLY A 419 22.96 16.90 -3.66
C GLY A 419 24.06 17.90 -4.05
N GLN A 420 25.15 18.00 -3.28
CA GLN A 420 26.23 18.93 -3.54
C GLN A 420 27.01 18.54 -4.80
N CYS A 421 27.05 19.45 -5.77
CA CYS A 421 27.82 19.30 -6.99
C CYS A 421 29.31 19.57 -6.74
N LYS A 422 30.17 18.90 -7.52
CA LYS A 422 31.62 19.14 -7.47
C LYS A 422 31.95 20.41 -8.25
N CYS A 423 32.14 21.52 -7.55
CA CYS A 423 32.40 22.82 -8.14
C CYS A 423 33.83 22.95 -8.68
N ARG A 424 33.99 23.75 -9.74
CA ARG A 424 35.29 24.20 -10.25
C ARG A 424 35.94 25.17 -9.25
N PRO A 425 37.26 25.44 -9.36
CA PRO A 425 37.94 26.37 -8.47
C PRO A 425 37.22 27.73 -8.37
N HIS A 426 37.05 28.21 -7.14
CA HIS A 426 36.40 29.50 -6.83
C HIS A 426 34.93 29.65 -7.28
N VAL A 427 34.27 28.54 -7.61
CA VAL A 427 32.81 28.44 -7.78
C VAL A 427 32.21 27.82 -6.53
N GLU A 428 31.06 28.32 -6.07
CA GLU A 428 30.38 27.85 -4.86
C GLU A 428 28.87 27.66 -5.09
N GLY A 429 28.18 27.16 -4.05
CA GLY A 429 26.76 26.83 -4.08
C GLY A 429 26.48 25.34 -4.31
N LEU A 430 25.27 24.89 -3.95
CA LEU A 430 24.85 23.48 -4.11
C LEU A 430 24.97 23.01 -5.57
N SER A 431 24.59 23.90 -6.48
CA SER A 431 24.56 23.69 -7.93
C SER A 431 25.82 24.20 -8.64
N CYS A 432 26.79 24.77 -7.91
CA CYS A 432 27.96 25.46 -8.47
C CYS A 432 27.57 26.56 -9.47
N ASP A 433 26.61 27.40 -9.10
CA ASP A 433 25.98 28.40 -9.98
C ASP A 433 26.56 29.81 -9.83
N ARG A 434 27.37 30.05 -8.78
CA ARG A 434 27.91 31.37 -8.47
C ARG A 434 29.40 31.32 -8.17
N CYS A 435 30.08 32.44 -8.40
CA CYS A 435 31.47 32.61 -7.96
C CYS A 435 31.52 32.92 -6.46
N ALA A 436 32.58 32.43 -5.80
CA ALA A 436 32.92 32.85 -4.45
C ALA A 436 33.17 34.36 -4.39
N ALA A 437 32.96 34.96 -3.22
CA ALA A 437 33.17 36.40 -3.03
C ALA A 437 34.60 36.83 -3.42
N GLY A 438 34.71 37.89 -4.22
CA GLY A 438 36.00 38.35 -4.76
C GLY A 438 36.42 37.67 -6.07
N TYR A 439 35.56 36.83 -6.66
CA TYR A 439 35.75 36.20 -7.96
C TYR A 439 34.57 36.47 -8.92
N TRP A 440 34.80 36.34 -10.22
CA TRP A 440 33.84 36.58 -11.29
C TRP A 440 34.07 35.63 -12.47
N ASN A 441 33.23 35.73 -13.51
CA ASN A 441 33.28 34.92 -14.74
C ASN A 441 33.03 33.41 -14.48
N PRO A 442 31.79 33.02 -14.13
CA PRO A 442 31.43 31.62 -13.89
C PRO A 442 31.53 30.73 -15.13
N SER A 443 31.52 31.32 -16.33
CA SER A 443 31.67 30.61 -17.61
C SER A 443 33.13 30.32 -17.99
N SER A 444 34.08 30.70 -17.13
CA SER A 444 35.49 30.39 -17.34
C SER A 444 35.74 28.87 -17.22
N PRO A 445 36.43 28.24 -18.20
CA PRO A 445 36.66 26.79 -18.19
C PRO A 445 37.51 26.33 -16.99
N ASN A 446 38.30 27.23 -16.40
CA ASN A 446 39.15 26.94 -15.24
C ASN A 446 38.51 27.33 -13.89
N GLY A 447 37.23 27.70 -13.88
CA GLY A 447 36.56 28.26 -12.70
C GLY A 447 36.70 29.78 -12.61
N CYS A 448 36.10 30.37 -11.59
CA CYS A 448 35.98 31.82 -11.48
C CYS A 448 37.35 32.50 -11.31
N GLN A 449 37.49 33.66 -11.92
CA GLN A 449 38.72 34.47 -11.92
C GLN A 449 38.65 35.52 -10.81
N PRO A 450 39.78 35.90 -10.18
CA PRO A 450 39.76 36.91 -9.13
C PRO A 450 39.37 38.29 -9.69
N CYS A 451 38.63 39.06 -8.89
CA CYS A 451 38.19 40.42 -9.24
C CYS A 451 39.38 41.37 -9.45
N ASN A 452 40.40 41.27 -8.59
CA ASN A 452 41.56 42.16 -8.54
C ASN A 452 41.18 43.64 -8.35
N CYS A 453 40.17 43.93 -7.52
CA CYS A 453 39.83 45.31 -7.17
C CYS A 453 40.98 45.97 -6.39
N ASP A 454 41.29 47.22 -6.73
CA ASP A 454 42.31 48.01 -6.05
C ASP A 454 41.93 48.20 -4.56
N PRO A 455 42.80 47.81 -3.61
CA PRO A 455 42.46 47.80 -2.19
C PRO A 455 42.24 49.19 -1.59
N ILE A 456 42.72 50.26 -2.23
CA ILE A 456 42.61 51.64 -1.75
C ILE A 456 41.45 52.34 -2.47
N ASN A 457 41.39 52.19 -3.78
CA ASN A 457 40.53 52.96 -4.67
C ASN A 457 39.16 52.30 -4.92
N ALA A 458 39.00 51.01 -4.66
CA ALA A 458 37.71 50.34 -4.65
C ALA A 458 37.03 50.46 -3.27
N ARG A 459 35.70 50.39 -3.26
CA ARG A 459 34.89 50.37 -2.03
C ARG A 459 34.83 48.97 -1.39
N SER A 460 35.06 47.92 -2.19
CA SER A 460 35.04 46.53 -1.77
C SER A 460 35.96 45.69 -2.67
N ALA A 461 36.42 44.55 -2.17
CA ALA A 461 37.11 43.54 -2.95
C ALA A 461 36.14 42.69 -3.83
N THR A 462 34.83 42.81 -3.59
CA THR A 462 33.80 42.16 -4.40
C THR A 462 33.54 42.95 -5.67
N CYS A 463 33.39 42.24 -6.79
CA CYS A 463 33.02 42.79 -8.08
C CYS A 463 31.76 42.11 -8.62
N ASP A 464 31.20 42.66 -9.70
CA ASP A 464 30.08 42.05 -10.41
C ASP A 464 30.44 40.64 -10.91
N GLN A 465 29.58 39.64 -10.64
CA GLN A 465 29.90 38.23 -10.85
C GLN A 465 30.09 37.84 -12.34
N ARG A 466 29.57 38.63 -13.29
CA ARG A 466 29.68 38.34 -14.73
C ARG A 466 30.69 39.21 -15.45
N THR A 467 30.75 40.50 -15.12
CA THR A 467 31.59 41.50 -15.80
C THR A 467 32.91 41.75 -15.09
N GLY A 468 33.01 41.39 -13.80
CA GLY A 468 34.18 41.61 -13.00
C GLY A 468 34.40 43.07 -12.59
N GLN A 469 33.40 43.95 -12.79
CA GLN A 469 33.50 45.37 -12.48
C GLN A 469 33.46 45.63 -10.98
N CYS A 470 34.51 46.27 -10.46
CA CYS A 470 34.62 46.69 -9.07
C CYS A 470 33.87 48.01 -8.82
N LEU A 471 33.44 48.23 -7.58
CA LEU A 471 32.78 49.47 -7.18
C LEU A 471 33.81 50.55 -6.82
N CYS A 472 34.08 51.47 -7.74
CA CYS A 472 35.13 52.48 -7.58
C CYS A 472 34.70 53.68 -6.73
N ARG A 473 35.66 54.32 -6.06
CA ARG A 473 35.46 55.61 -5.38
C ARG A 473 35.28 56.75 -6.42
N PRO A 474 34.62 57.86 -6.05
CA PRO A 474 34.42 58.99 -6.97
C PRO A 474 35.75 59.49 -7.53
N GLY A 475 35.82 59.73 -8.83
CA GLY A 475 37.03 60.21 -9.52
C GLY A 475 38.00 59.11 -9.98
N ILE A 476 37.74 57.84 -9.66
CA ILE A 476 38.54 56.67 -10.08
C ILE A 476 37.66 55.71 -10.90
N GLY A 477 38.24 55.02 -11.88
CA GLY A 477 37.52 54.10 -12.76
C GLY A 477 38.35 52.92 -13.30
N GLY A 478 37.79 52.24 -14.28
CA GLY A 478 38.28 50.96 -14.80
C GLY A 478 37.72 49.74 -14.05
N ARG A 479 37.88 48.54 -14.62
CA ARG A 479 37.35 47.29 -14.06
C ARG A 479 37.82 47.04 -12.63
N THR A 480 39.08 47.34 -12.34
CA THR A 480 39.76 47.13 -11.07
C THR A 480 39.87 48.39 -10.22
N CYS A 481 39.32 49.53 -10.64
CA CYS A 481 39.48 50.83 -9.96
C CYS A 481 40.93 51.32 -9.81
N SER A 482 41.81 50.93 -10.73
CA SER A 482 43.22 51.36 -10.74
C SER A 482 43.52 52.42 -11.82
N GLY A 483 42.49 52.93 -12.50
CA GLY A 483 42.65 53.84 -13.64
C GLY A 483 41.73 55.05 -13.54
N CYS A 484 41.83 55.93 -14.54
CA CYS A 484 40.93 57.06 -14.64
C CYS A 484 39.53 56.63 -15.15
N PRO A 485 38.44 57.28 -14.69
CA PRO A 485 37.09 57.09 -15.22
C PRO A 485 36.99 57.22 -16.74
N ASP A 486 35.90 56.73 -17.31
CA ASP A 486 35.62 56.93 -18.73
C ASP A 486 35.53 58.41 -19.08
N ASN A 487 36.05 58.75 -20.27
CA ASN A 487 36.22 60.13 -20.73
C ASN A 487 37.20 60.97 -19.89
N THR A 488 38.10 60.32 -19.16
CA THR A 488 39.23 61.01 -18.48
C THR A 488 40.54 60.23 -18.66
N TYR A 489 41.68 60.92 -18.55
CA TYR A 489 43.03 60.37 -18.71
C TYR A 489 44.01 61.00 -17.72
N GLY A 490 45.15 60.35 -17.50
CA GLY A 490 46.22 60.80 -16.60
C GLY A 490 46.58 59.75 -15.56
N ASP A 491 47.27 60.19 -14.51
CA ASP A 491 47.63 59.37 -13.36
C ASP A 491 46.57 59.51 -12.26
N PRO A 492 45.89 58.42 -11.85
CA PRO A 492 44.90 58.44 -10.77
C PRO A 492 45.43 58.99 -9.44
N LEU A 493 46.74 58.92 -9.17
CA LEU A 493 47.36 59.45 -7.95
C LEU A 493 47.56 60.98 -7.98
N ILE A 494 47.67 61.56 -9.19
CA ILE A 494 47.90 62.99 -9.39
C ILE A 494 46.59 63.71 -9.71
N GLY A 495 45.67 63.03 -10.40
CA GLY A 495 44.34 63.53 -10.77
C GLY A 495 44.03 63.30 -12.25
N CYS A 496 42.80 62.84 -12.53
CA CYS A 496 42.33 62.56 -13.88
C CYS A 496 41.83 63.83 -14.57
N ARG A 497 42.21 64.03 -15.83
CA ARG A 497 41.81 65.15 -16.68
C ARG A 497 40.76 64.71 -17.70
N PRO A 498 39.75 65.53 -18.03
CA PRO A 498 38.74 65.17 -19.01
C PRO A 498 39.34 65.06 -20.42
N CYS A 499 38.90 64.05 -21.17
CA CYS A 499 39.19 63.91 -22.59
C CYS A 499 38.51 65.03 -23.37
N VAL A 500 39.18 65.56 -24.41
CA VAL A 500 38.63 66.60 -25.29
C VAL A 500 38.26 65.99 -26.64
N CYS A 501 37.32 65.05 -26.64
CA CYS A 501 36.88 64.29 -27.83
C CYS A 501 35.46 64.66 -28.25
N ASP A 502 35.06 64.32 -29.47
CA ASP A 502 33.67 64.39 -29.92
C ASP A 502 32.96 63.08 -29.55
N PRO A 503 31.92 63.12 -28.70
CA PRO A 503 31.26 61.91 -28.20
C PRO A 503 30.59 61.09 -29.32
N SER A 504 30.25 61.70 -30.45
CA SER A 504 29.56 61.03 -31.55
C SER A 504 30.50 60.08 -32.30
N GLY A 505 31.77 60.48 -32.44
CA GLY A 505 32.80 59.75 -33.18
C GLY A 505 33.78 58.94 -32.35
N THR A 506 33.66 58.99 -31.02
CA THR A 506 34.61 58.39 -30.07
C THR A 506 34.07 57.06 -29.52
N GLU A 507 34.93 56.06 -29.38
CA GLU A 507 34.60 54.77 -28.78
C GLU A 507 34.26 54.89 -27.28
N SER A 508 33.57 53.88 -26.76
CA SER A 508 33.28 53.76 -25.33
C SER A 508 34.59 53.71 -24.53
N GLY A 509 34.81 54.71 -23.68
CA GLY A 509 36.06 54.92 -22.94
C GLY A 509 36.70 56.29 -23.19
N GLY A 510 36.35 56.95 -24.31
CA GLY A 510 36.67 58.34 -24.61
C GLY A 510 38.06 58.53 -25.21
N CYS A 511 39.10 58.43 -24.38
CA CYS A 511 40.46 58.60 -24.84
C CYS A 511 41.40 57.58 -24.21
N ASP A 512 42.57 57.42 -24.82
CA ASP A 512 43.65 56.64 -24.25
C ASP A 512 43.98 57.16 -22.85
N LYS A 513 43.91 56.26 -21.86
CA LYS A 513 43.94 56.61 -20.43
C LYS A 513 45.25 57.27 -19.99
N ARG A 514 46.33 57.13 -20.77
CA ARG A 514 47.66 57.68 -20.45
C ARG A 514 47.97 58.94 -21.23
N THR A 515 47.68 58.95 -22.53
CA THR A 515 48.08 60.02 -23.45
C THR A 515 47.00 61.06 -23.68
N GLY A 516 45.73 60.73 -23.43
CA GLY A 516 44.59 61.60 -23.70
C GLY A 516 44.16 61.66 -25.17
N ALA A 517 44.77 60.84 -26.04
CA ALA A 517 44.41 60.77 -27.45
C ALA A 517 43.04 60.11 -27.64
N CYS A 518 42.14 60.75 -28.38
CA CYS A 518 40.78 60.25 -28.59
C CYS A 518 40.79 58.92 -29.36
N LEU A 519 40.04 57.94 -28.85
CA LEU A 519 39.89 56.64 -29.49
C LEU A 519 38.74 56.72 -30.49
N CYS A 520 39.05 56.93 -31.75
CA CYS A 520 38.02 57.13 -32.77
C CYS A 520 37.35 55.80 -33.16
N LYS A 521 36.02 55.83 -33.32
CA LYS A 521 35.26 54.71 -33.87
C LYS A 521 35.82 54.33 -35.25
N PRO A 522 35.70 53.05 -35.66
CA PRO A 522 36.12 52.62 -36.98
C PRO A 522 35.48 53.49 -38.07
N GLY A 523 36.32 54.07 -38.94
CA GLY A 523 35.88 54.97 -40.01
C GLY A 523 35.85 56.45 -39.66
N VAL A 524 36.12 56.81 -38.41
CA VAL A 524 36.23 58.19 -37.92
C VAL A 524 37.71 58.53 -37.69
N THR A 525 38.08 59.78 -37.90
CA THR A 525 39.44 60.33 -37.75
C THR A 525 39.38 61.77 -37.22
N GLY A 526 40.54 62.38 -37.05
CA GLY A 526 40.71 63.71 -36.45
C GLY A 526 41.16 63.62 -35.00
N ALA A 527 41.86 64.64 -34.51
CA ALA A 527 42.40 64.67 -33.14
C ALA A 527 41.30 64.60 -32.07
N ARG A 528 40.07 64.97 -32.44
CA ARG A 528 38.87 64.89 -31.61
C ARG A 528 37.87 63.83 -32.10
N CYS A 529 38.21 63.03 -33.11
CA CYS A 529 37.31 62.08 -33.74
C CYS A 529 36.04 62.74 -34.32
N ASP A 530 36.22 63.82 -35.07
CA ASP A 530 35.18 64.71 -35.58
C ASP A 530 35.06 64.71 -37.12
N ALA A 531 35.79 63.82 -37.81
CA ALA A 531 35.79 63.73 -39.27
C ALA A 531 35.75 62.27 -39.74
N CYS A 532 35.27 62.01 -40.96
CA CYS A 532 35.35 60.66 -41.53
C CYS A 532 36.74 60.38 -42.10
N SER A 533 37.27 59.18 -41.82
CA SER A 533 38.54 58.72 -42.37
C SER A 533 38.41 58.43 -43.87
N ARG A 534 39.51 58.56 -44.61
CA ARG A 534 39.55 58.25 -46.04
C ARG A 534 39.13 56.78 -46.28
N GLY A 535 38.17 56.56 -47.20
CA GLY A 535 37.56 55.24 -47.40
C GLY A 535 36.23 55.04 -46.66
N HIS A 536 35.73 56.09 -45.99
CA HIS A 536 34.38 56.17 -45.42
C HIS A 536 33.65 57.41 -45.97
N CYS A 537 32.43 57.21 -46.49
CA CYS A 537 31.82 58.08 -47.50
C CYS A 537 30.47 58.67 -47.05
N ALA A 538 30.33 59.24 -45.86
CA ALA A 538 29.15 60.06 -45.50
C ALA A 538 29.57 61.26 -44.63
N SER A 539 28.62 62.12 -44.26
CA SER A 539 28.85 63.14 -43.24
C SER A 539 29.06 62.49 -41.87
N PHE A 540 29.94 63.07 -41.06
CA PHE A 540 30.04 62.76 -39.63
C PHE A 540 28.64 62.90 -38.97
N PRO A 541 28.22 61.97 -38.09
CA PRO A 541 29.01 60.95 -37.38
C PRO A 541 28.99 59.51 -37.94
N GLU A 542 28.17 59.18 -38.95
CA GLU A 542 27.93 57.77 -39.32
C GLU A 542 29.08 57.10 -40.09
N CYS A 543 29.89 57.88 -40.80
CA CYS A 543 31.09 57.46 -41.54
C CYS A 543 31.10 55.99 -42.05
N PRO A 544 30.11 55.53 -42.83
CA PRO A 544 30.05 54.16 -43.33
C PRO A 544 31.14 53.92 -44.38
N ALA A 545 31.65 52.69 -44.44
CA ALA A 545 32.65 52.30 -45.43
C ALA A 545 32.14 52.58 -46.85
N CYS A 546 33.01 53.15 -47.69
CA CYS A 546 32.68 53.44 -49.08
C CYS A 546 32.37 52.14 -49.85
N PRO A 547 31.44 52.16 -50.81
CA PRO A 547 31.18 51.00 -51.67
C PRO A 547 32.44 50.54 -52.41
N SER A 548 32.55 49.24 -52.74
CA SER A 548 33.74 48.63 -53.38
C SER A 548 34.19 49.32 -54.69
N CYS A 549 33.24 49.95 -55.39
CA CYS A 549 33.50 50.78 -56.58
C CYS A 549 34.46 51.96 -56.29
N PHE A 550 34.38 52.57 -55.10
CA PHE A 550 35.24 53.68 -54.69
C PHE A 550 36.72 53.25 -54.65
N PHE A 551 37.01 52.08 -54.07
CA PHE A 551 38.38 51.58 -53.98
C PHE A 551 38.97 51.27 -55.36
N SER A 552 38.18 50.63 -56.24
CA SER A 552 38.60 50.32 -57.61
C SER A 552 38.81 51.58 -58.46
N MET A 553 37.96 52.60 -58.30
CA MET A 553 38.10 53.86 -59.02
C MET A 553 39.25 54.71 -58.47
N ASN A 554 39.43 54.79 -57.15
CA ASN A 554 40.50 55.55 -56.50
C ASN A 554 41.88 54.98 -56.85
N GLU A 555 42.02 53.64 -56.94
CA GLU A 555 43.24 52.99 -57.42
C GLU A 555 43.55 53.35 -58.88
N ARG A 556 42.55 53.27 -59.78
CA ARG A 556 42.71 53.63 -61.19
C ARG A 556 43.04 55.11 -61.40
N LEU A 557 42.43 56.01 -60.62
CA LEU A 557 42.73 57.45 -60.66
C LEU A 557 44.16 57.75 -60.17
N GLN A 558 44.61 57.13 -59.07
CA GLN A 558 45.98 57.32 -58.58
C GLN A 558 47.02 56.83 -59.57
N GLN A 559 46.80 55.68 -60.21
CA GLN A 559 47.67 55.16 -61.27
C GLN A 559 47.76 56.13 -62.46
N LEU A 560 46.64 56.71 -62.87
CA LEU A 560 46.59 57.63 -64.00
C LEU A 560 47.25 58.98 -63.68
N THR A 561 47.05 59.53 -62.48
CA THR A 561 47.72 60.75 -62.00
C THR A 561 49.24 60.56 -61.97
N LEU A 562 49.74 59.46 -61.39
CA LEU A 562 51.17 59.14 -61.32
C LEU A 562 51.80 58.95 -62.72
N THR A 563 51.04 58.38 -63.65
CA THR A 563 51.52 58.15 -65.02
C THR A 563 51.64 59.46 -65.80
N LEU A 564 50.67 60.38 -65.63
CA LEU A 564 50.70 61.71 -66.26
C LEU A 564 51.78 62.62 -65.66
N GLU A 565 52.00 62.57 -64.35
CA GLU A 565 53.09 63.32 -63.70
C GLU A 565 54.47 62.86 -64.21
N ARG A 566 54.67 61.55 -64.39
CA ARG A 566 55.91 61.02 -65.01
C ARG A 566 56.10 61.50 -66.44
N LEU A 567 55.05 61.48 -67.26
CA LEU A 567 55.09 61.98 -68.65
C LEU A 567 55.35 63.49 -68.73
N SER A 568 54.75 64.28 -67.84
CA SER A 568 54.99 65.72 -67.75
C SER A 568 56.43 66.03 -67.35
N ASN A 569 56.98 65.34 -66.34
CA ASN A 569 58.36 65.53 -65.89
C ASN A 569 59.40 65.09 -66.93
N GLN A 570 59.08 64.10 -67.78
CA GLN A 570 59.94 63.67 -68.89
C GLN A 570 59.98 64.66 -70.06
N LEU A 571 58.88 65.37 -70.34
CA LEU A 571 58.83 66.42 -71.37
C LEU A 571 59.53 67.73 -70.94
N ILE A 572 59.64 67.98 -69.64
CA ILE A 572 60.32 69.16 -69.09
C ILE A 572 61.85 68.94 -69.04
N SER A 573 62.32 67.70 -68.85
CA SER A 573 63.75 67.36 -68.80
C SER A 573 64.46 67.32 -70.18
N SER A 574 63.73 67.38 -71.30
CA SER A 574 64.28 67.27 -72.67
C SER A 574 64.61 68.61 -73.36
N GLY A 575 64.74 69.71 -72.60
CA GLY A 575 65.45 70.93 -73.05
C GLY A 575 64.82 71.75 -74.17
N SER A 576 63.53 71.56 -74.49
CA SER A 576 62.85 72.35 -75.54
C SER A 576 62.13 73.57 -74.94
N ARG A 577 62.49 74.78 -75.40
CA ARG A 577 61.89 76.05 -75.01
C ARG A 577 60.36 76.05 -75.24
N PRO A 578 59.54 76.59 -74.33
CA PRO A 578 58.12 76.24 -74.21
C PRO A 578 57.24 77.12 -75.10
N THR A 579 57.28 76.94 -76.43
CA THR A 579 56.27 77.55 -77.30
C THR A 579 55.99 76.66 -78.50
N SER A 580 54.75 76.13 -78.54
CA SER A 580 54.01 75.56 -79.68
C SER A 580 54.19 74.08 -80.10
N SER A 581 54.44 73.14 -79.18
CA SER A 581 54.06 71.74 -79.44
C SER A 581 52.65 71.44 -78.90
N ASP A 582 51.75 71.10 -79.83
CA ASP A 582 50.33 70.77 -79.58
C ASP A 582 50.16 69.65 -78.52
N ALA A 583 51.20 68.83 -78.33
CA ALA A 583 51.28 67.77 -77.34
C ALA A 583 51.36 68.27 -75.88
N SER A 584 52.16 69.29 -75.58
CA SER A 584 52.32 69.78 -74.20
C SER A 584 51.05 70.45 -73.66
N ARG A 585 50.34 71.18 -74.53
CA ARG A 585 49.06 71.79 -74.19
C ARG A 585 47.99 70.72 -73.93
N ARG A 586 47.91 69.69 -74.77
CA ARG A 586 46.98 68.56 -74.59
C ARG A 586 47.21 67.79 -73.29
N ILE A 587 48.48 67.62 -72.88
CA ILE A 587 48.82 66.94 -71.62
C ILE A 587 48.41 67.78 -70.41
N GLN A 588 48.64 69.09 -70.41
CA GLN A 588 48.14 69.97 -69.34
C GLN A 588 46.62 70.01 -69.28
N THR A 589 45.92 70.08 -70.42
CA THR A 589 44.45 70.01 -70.46
C THR A 589 43.93 68.68 -69.88
N LEU A 590 44.65 67.57 -70.11
CA LEU A 590 44.33 66.25 -69.56
C LEU A 590 44.56 66.17 -68.04
N MET A 591 45.67 66.72 -67.54
CA MET A 591 45.95 66.82 -66.09
C MET A 591 44.91 67.69 -65.38
N ASP A 592 44.55 68.82 -65.97
CA ASP A 592 43.50 69.71 -65.46
C ASP A 592 42.11 69.08 -65.50
N ALA A 593 41.78 68.32 -66.54
CA ALA A 593 40.50 67.61 -66.64
C ALA A 593 40.40 66.48 -65.61
N LEU A 594 41.50 65.76 -65.34
CA LEU A 594 41.57 64.71 -64.32
C LEU A 594 41.49 65.26 -62.89
N ARG A 595 42.18 66.37 -62.63
CA ARG A 595 42.11 67.05 -61.33
C ARG A 595 40.72 67.63 -61.07
N ARG A 596 40.09 68.24 -62.07
CA ARG A 596 38.69 68.70 -61.97
C ARG A 596 37.73 67.52 -61.75
N LEU A 597 37.95 66.36 -62.36
CA LEU A 597 37.20 65.13 -62.10
C LEU A 597 37.40 64.61 -60.66
N GLN A 598 38.61 64.70 -60.11
CA GLN A 598 38.88 64.39 -58.70
C GLN A 598 38.18 65.37 -57.75
N GLU A 599 38.02 66.64 -58.14
CA GLU A 599 37.36 67.68 -57.33
C GLU A 599 35.81 67.71 -57.50
N THR A 600 35.25 67.29 -58.65
CA THR A 600 33.78 67.29 -58.91
C THR A 600 33.05 66.02 -58.46
N VAL A 601 33.75 64.91 -58.26
CA VAL A 601 33.16 63.74 -57.62
C VAL A 601 33.04 64.03 -56.13
N SER A 602 31.95 64.68 -55.72
CA SER A 602 31.55 64.69 -54.30
C SER A 602 31.24 63.25 -53.89
N VAL A 603 31.93 62.76 -52.87
CA VAL A 603 31.77 61.39 -52.38
C VAL A 603 31.01 61.42 -51.04
N PRO A 604 29.85 60.74 -50.92
CA PRO A 604 29.24 59.80 -51.87
C PRO A 604 28.37 60.53 -52.93
N PRO A 605 28.14 59.92 -54.11
CA PRO A 605 27.26 60.50 -55.12
C PRO A 605 25.80 60.47 -54.63
N GLN A 606 25.14 61.63 -54.63
CA GLN A 606 23.77 61.78 -54.14
C GLN A 606 22.69 61.14 -55.05
N SER A 607 23.04 60.71 -56.27
CA SER A 607 22.12 60.02 -57.19
C SER A 607 22.84 59.20 -58.25
N SER A 608 22.15 58.20 -58.82
CA SER A 608 22.66 57.37 -59.94
C SER A 608 23.00 58.21 -61.18
N ARG A 609 22.33 59.35 -61.38
CA ARG A 609 22.60 60.28 -62.50
C ARG A 609 23.98 60.93 -62.40
N ALA A 610 24.43 61.30 -61.20
CA ALA A 610 25.75 61.90 -60.99
C ALA A 610 26.89 60.91 -61.32
N LEU A 611 26.69 59.62 -61.03
CA LEU A 611 27.63 58.55 -61.36
C LEU A 611 27.67 58.28 -62.88
N THR A 612 26.51 58.30 -63.54
CA THR A 612 26.41 58.15 -65.00
C THR A 612 27.07 59.33 -65.73
N ASP A 613 26.90 60.56 -65.24
CA ASP A 613 27.49 61.76 -65.86
C ASP A 613 29.02 61.79 -65.72
N ALA A 614 29.55 61.38 -64.56
CA ALA A 614 30.99 61.23 -64.34
C ALA A 614 31.60 60.12 -65.22
N LEU A 615 30.91 58.98 -65.37
CA LEU A 615 31.31 57.89 -66.27
C LEU A 615 31.27 58.31 -67.75
N GLN A 616 30.30 59.13 -68.14
CA GLN A 616 30.18 59.64 -69.51
C GLN A 616 31.32 60.62 -69.85
N ARG A 617 31.71 61.49 -68.91
CA ARG A 617 32.88 62.37 -69.04
C ARG A 617 34.20 61.60 -69.11
N LEU A 618 34.35 60.54 -68.31
CA LEU A 618 35.55 59.71 -68.30
C LEU A 618 35.72 58.92 -69.61
N ASN A 619 34.60 58.48 -70.21
CA ASN A 619 34.58 57.88 -71.55
C ASN A 619 34.88 58.90 -72.68
N GLN A 620 34.43 60.15 -72.55
CA GLN A 620 34.80 61.22 -73.50
C GLN A 620 36.31 61.51 -73.47
N ILE A 621 36.91 61.58 -72.28
CA ILE A 621 38.36 61.75 -72.12
C ILE A 621 39.10 60.55 -72.73
N ARG A 622 38.62 59.32 -72.51
CA ARG A 622 39.18 58.10 -73.11
C ARG A 622 39.18 58.12 -74.65
N TYR A 623 38.14 58.66 -75.27
CA TYR A 623 38.06 58.79 -76.74
C TYR A 623 39.03 59.84 -77.29
N SER A 624 39.30 60.90 -76.53
CA SER A 624 40.25 61.96 -76.92
C SER A 624 41.73 61.54 -76.93
N ILE A 625 42.04 60.38 -76.34
CA ILE A 625 43.39 59.79 -76.25
C ILE A 625 43.70 58.86 -77.44
N ASN A 626 42.77 58.63 -78.38
CA ASN A 626 42.99 57.74 -79.53
C ASN A 626 43.86 58.38 -80.63
N ILE A 627 45.18 58.45 -80.41
CA ILE A 627 46.17 58.94 -81.36
C ILE A 627 46.49 57.81 -82.36
N ARG A 628 46.08 57.94 -83.63
CA ARG A 628 46.68 57.17 -84.73
C ARG A 628 48.07 57.74 -85.03
N PRO A 629 49.12 56.94 -85.24
CA PRO A 629 50.41 57.47 -85.68
C PRO A 629 50.31 57.87 -87.16
N THR A 630 50.08 59.16 -87.43
CA THR A 630 50.39 59.78 -88.73
C THR A 630 51.90 59.79 -88.88
N ARG A 631 52.42 59.33 -90.04
CA ARG A 631 53.84 59.33 -90.41
C ARG A 631 54.53 60.62 -89.97
N CYS A 632 55.48 60.53 -89.04
CA CYS A 632 56.35 61.65 -88.73
C CYS A 632 57.53 61.62 -89.72
N SER A 633 57.64 62.67 -90.52
CA SER A 633 58.64 62.91 -91.56
C SER A 633 59.61 63.96 -91.04
N LEU A 634 60.65 63.56 -90.30
CA LEU A 634 61.78 64.40 -89.92
C LEU A 634 63.06 63.55 -89.90
N THR A 635 64.08 64.04 -90.60
CA THR A 635 65.27 63.33 -91.10
C THR A 635 66.34 63.09 -90.02
N ILE A 636 66.01 62.40 -88.91
CA ILE A 636 67.01 61.96 -87.90
C ILE A 636 66.67 60.57 -87.35
N CYS A 637 66.47 59.59 -88.24
CA CYS A 637 66.36 58.17 -87.90
C CYS A 637 66.96 57.34 -89.04
N GLN A 638 68.25 57.53 -89.33
CA GLN A 638 69.07 56.50 -89.96
C GLN A 638 70.25 56.25 -89.03
N ASN A 639 70.42 54.98 -88.68
CA ASN A 639 71.48 54.41 -87.86
C ASN A 639 71.22 54.47 -86.35
N ASP A 640 70.32 53.60 -85.89
CA ASP A 640 70.60 52.75 -84.72
C ASP A 640 69.55 51.63 -84.62
N GLU A 641 69.98 50.39 -84.81
CA GLU A 641 69.18 49.15 -84.70
C GLU A 641 68.74 48.82 -83.25
N ASN A 642 68.70 49.81 -82.35
CA ASN A 642 68.43 49.57 -80.92
C ASN A 642 67.20 50.32 -80.38
N TYR A 643 66.39 50.93 -81.26
CA TYR A 643 65.23 51.76 -80.85
C TYR A 643 63.84 51.19 -81.25
N THR A 644 63.79 49.96 -81.78
CA THR A 644 62.54 49.25 -82.13
C THR A 644 62.05 48.30 -81.03
N ALA A 645 62.86 47.99 -80.01
CA ALA A 645 62.44 47.14 -78.89
C ALA A 645 61.71 47.88 -77.75
N HIS A 646 61.78 49.21 -77.69
CA HIS A 646 61.16 50.00 -76.61
C HIS A 646 59.77 50.57 -76.93
N SER A 647 59.39 50.65 -78.21
CA SER A 647 58.05 51.13 -78.60
C SER A 647 57.00 50.01 -78.69
N GLU A 648 57.39 48.76 -78.97
CA GLU A 648 56.47 47.61 -78.93
C GLU A 648 56.14 47.13 -77.51
N GLN A 649 57.01 47.40 -76.53
CA GLN A 649 56.76 47.04 -75.13
C GLN A 649 55.81 48.03 -74.42
N GLN A 650 55.77 49.30 -74.84
CA GLN A 650 54.84 50.29 -74.31
C GLN A 650 53.43 50.24 -74.95
N LEU A 651 53.28 49.73 -76.19
CA LEU A 651 51.95 49.54 -76.81
C LEU A 651 51.23 48.24 -76.43
N ARG A 652 51.88 47.30 -75.71
CA ARG A 652 51.20 46.11 -75.15
C ARG A 652 50.27 46.46 -73.98
N ILE A 653 50.53 47.56 -73.26
CA ILE A 653 49.72 47.99 -72.11
C ILE A 653 48.33 48.52 -72.57
N LEU A 654 48.19 48.99 -73.81
CA LEU A 654 46.91 49.46 -74.36
C LEU A 654 46.09 48.38 -75.09
N LYS A 655 46.61 47.15 -75.24
CA LYS A 655 45.90 46.02 -75.87
C LYS A 655 45.35 44.99 -74.89
N TYR A 656 45.65 45.10 -73.59
CA TYR A 656 45.28 44.14 -72.57
C TYR A 656 44.32 44.71 -71.51
N GLU A 657 43.18 45.23 -71.96
CA GLU A 657 41.95 45.17 -71.17
C GLU A 657 40.80 45.17 -72.18
N LYS A 658 40.48 43.99 -72.72
CA LYS A 658 39.06 43.66 -72.95
C LYS A 658 38.41 43.75 -71.57
N VAL A 659 38.02 44.97 -71.18
CA VAL A 659 37.16 45.22 -70.03
C VAL A 659 35.93 44.38 -70.28
N GLN A 660 35.89 43.27 -69.56
CA GLN A 660 34.96 42.20 -69.77
C GLN A 660 33.58 42.76 -69.45
N ILE A 661 32.72 42.86 -70.46
CA ILE A 661 31.28 43.17 -70.33
C ILE A 661 30.60 42.28 -69.25
N SER A 662 31.21 41.13 -68.91
CA SER A 662 30.81 40.25 -67.80
C SER A 662 30.96 40.86 -66.41
N THR A 663 31.94 41.74 -66.15
CA THR A 663 32.11 42.39 -64.85
C THR A 663 31.00 43.39 -64.56
N PHE A 664 30.49 44.07 -65.60
CA PHE A 664 29.36 44.97 -65.50
C PHE A 664 28.03 44.22 -65.31
N HIS A 665 27.85 43.11 -66.04
CA HIS A 665 26.68 42.23 -65.89
C HIS A 665 26.66 41.53 -64.52
N ALA A 666 27.83 41.28 -63.91
CA ALA A 666 27.96 40.75 -62.56
C ALA A 666 27.56 41.78 -61.49
N ILE A 667 27.85 43.07 -61.71
CA ILE A 667 27.45 44.16 -60.81
C ILE A 667 25.92 44.37 -60.88
N GLN A 668 25.34 44.39 -62.09
CA GLN A 668 23.88 44.48 -62.26
C GLN A 668 23.16 43.28 -61.61
N LYS A 669 23.65 42.06 -61.84
CA LYS A 669 23.10 40.83 -61.24
C LYS A 669 23.25 40.78 -59.71
N SER A 670 24.32 41.36 -59.16
CA SER A 670 24.53 41.44 -57.71
C SER A 670 23.63 42.48 -57.05
N TYR A 671 23.39 43.61 -57.73
CA TYR A 671 22.43 44.62 -57.31
C TYR A 671 20.99 44.07 -57.31
N GLU A 672 20.59 43.35 -58.36
CA GLU A 672 19.28 42.67 -58.44
C GLU A 672 19.12 41.62 -57.33
N LYS A 673 20.16 40.80 -57.06
CA LYS A 673 20.16 39.83 -55.95
C LYS A 673 20.00 40.49 -54.58
N SER A 674 20.70 41.61 -54.34
CA SER A 674 20.60 42.35 -53.08
C SER A 674 19.20 42.96 -52.89
N THR A 675 18.60 43.45 -53.98
CA THR A 675 17.27 44.05 -53.95
C THR A 675 16.18 42.99 -53.70
N ASP A 676 16.35 41.78 -54.24
CA ASP A 676 15.44 40.65 -54.01
C ASP A 676 15.56 40.08 -52.58
N ALA A 677 16.77 40.05 -52.02
CA ALA A 677 16.99 39.66 -50.62
C ALA A 677 16.29 40.62 -49.63
N VAL A 678 16.32 41.92 -49.89
CA VAL A 678 15.60 42.93 -49.09
C VAL A 678 14.09 42.69 -49.13
N LYS A 679 13.52 42.42 -50.32
CA LYS A 679 12.09 42.10 -50.46
C LYS A 679 11.67 40.85 -49.68
N ARG A 680 12.53 39.81 -49.64
CA ARG A 680 12.27 38.60 -48.84
C ARG A 680 12.37 38.86 -47.33
N ALA A 681 13.30 39.71 -46.90
CA ALA A 681 13.40 40.12 -45.51
C ALA A 681 12.18 40.94 -45.07
N ASP A 682 11.69 41.83 -45.93
CA ASP A 682 10.47 42.60 -45.67
C ASP A 682 9.21 41.69 -45.62
N ALA A 683 9.14 40.65 -46.45
CA ALA A 683 8.04 39.67 -46.42
C ALA A 683 8.00 38.83 -45.12
N ALA A 684 9.13 38.66 -44.42
CA ALA A 684 9.19 37.94 -43.15
C ALA A 684 8.67 38.79 -41.96
N LYS A 685 8.51 40.10 -42.14
CA LYS A 685 8.12 41.05 -41.10
C LYS A 685 6.71 40.82 -40.57
N ASP A 686 5.77 40.48 -41.45
CA ASP A 686 4.38 40.21 -41.06
C ASP A 686 4.23 38.90 -40.27
N THR A 687 5.04 37.89 -40.59
CA THR A 687 5.08 36.61 -39.85
C THR A 687 5.67 36.80 -38.45
N LEU A 688 6.72 37.62 -38.32
CA LEU A 688 7.30 37.99 -37.02
C LEU A 688 6.26 38.72 -36.16
N LYS A 689 5.51 39.66 -36.75
CA LYS A 689 4.46 40.41 -36.05
C LYS A 689 3.28 39.53 -35.61
N LYS A 690 2.90 38.53 -36.43
CA LYS A 690 1.92 37.51 -36.03
C LYS A 690 2.43 36.62 -34.90
N SER A 691 3.71 36.26 -34.91
CA SER A 691 4.33 35.44 -33.86
C SER A 691 4.43 36.19 -32.52
N GLU A 692 4.70 37.49 -32.57
CA GLU A 692 4.66 38.39 -31.41
C GLU A 692 3.26 38.42 -30.77
N GLY A 693 2.21 38.66 -31.57
CA GLY A 693 0.83 38.64 -31.07
C GLY A 693 0.38 37.29 -30.52
N LEU A 694 0.82 36.18 -31.13
CA LEU A 694 0.57 34.82 -30.61
C LEU A 694 1.26 34.58 -29.26
N ARG A 695 2.47 35.11 -29.06
CA ARG A 695 3.15 35.04 -27.75
C ARG A 695 2.45 35.87 -26.70
N GLU A 696 1.97 37.06 -27.05
CA GLU A 696 1.21 37.92 -26.12
C GLU A 696 -0.10 37.27 -25.68
N ASN A 697 -0.85 36.68 -26.63
CA ASN A 697 -2.08 35.96 -26.33
C ASN A 697 -1.83 34.73 -25.43
N ALA A 698 -0.80 33.93 -25.74
CA ALA A 698 -0.44 32.78 -24.91
C ALA A 698 0.01 33.21 -23.49
N LEU A 699 0.68 34.36 -23.35
CA LEU A 699 1.04 34.94 -22.05
C LEU A 699 -0.17 35.54 -21.30
N SER A 700 -1.22 35.93 -22.01
CA SER A 700 -2.50 36.35 -21.43
C SER A 700 -3.26 35.15 -20.88
N ASP A 701 -3.42 34.10 -21.69
CA ASP A 701 -4.11 32.86 -21.29
C ASP A 701 -3.41 32.21 -20.08
N LEU A 702 -2.08 32.24 -20.02
CA LEU A 702 -1.33 31.74 -18.87
C LEU A 702 -1.58 32.57 -17.59
N ARG A 703 -1.79 33.89 -17.73
CA ARG A 703 -2.10 34.80 -16.63
C ARG A 703 -3.53 34.65 -16.12
N ASP A 704 -4.47 34.27 -16.96
CA ASP A 704 -5.88 34.09 -16.60
C ASP A 704 -6.17 32.72 -15.97
N VAL A 705 -5.42 31.67 -16.32
CA VAL A 705 -5.62 30.29 -15.81
C VAL A 705 -4.91 30.03 -14.47
N GLN A 706 -3.74 30.64 -14.24
CA GLN A 706 -2.94 30.47 -13.02
C GLN A 706 -3.68 30.84 -11.71
N PRO A 707 -4.45 31.93 -11.61
CA PRO A 707 -5.11 32.33 -10.37
C PRO A 707 -6.20 31.36 -9.93
N GLY A 708 -6.98 30.81 -10.87
CA GLY A 708 -8.03 29.83 -10.60
C GLY A 708 -7.44 28.53 -10.05
N ASN A 709 -6.45 27.99 -10.75
CA ASN A 709 -5.79 26.75 -10.33
C ASN A 709 -5.06 26.92 -8.98
N THR A 710 -4.45 28.09 -8.73
CA THR A 710 -3.79 28.36 -7.45
C THR A 710 -4.81 28.47 -6.32
N LYS A 711 -5.97 29.11 -6.57
CA LYS A 711 -7.05 29.24 -5.59
C LYS A 711 -7.70 27.90 -5.27
N ASP A 712 -7.93 27.06 -6.28
CA ASP A 712 -8.50 25.72 -6.10
C ASP A 712 -7.52 24.77 -5.39
N LEU A 713 -6.22 24.88 -5.69
CA LEU A 713 -5.17 24.14 -5.00
C LEU A 713 -5.05 24.54 -3.53
N GLU A 714 -5.09 25.83 -3.21
CA GLU A 714 -5.07 26.31 -1.82
C GLU A 714 -6.35 25.93 -1.07
N LYS A 715 -7.50 25.94 -1.75
CA LYS A 715 -8.76 25.44 -1.19
C LYS A 715 -8.67 23.94 -0.88
N LEU A 716 -8.17 23.13 -1.81
CA LEU A 716 -8.03 21.69 -1.64
C LEU A 716 -7.02 21.34 -0.53
N LYS A 717 -5.89 22.05 -0.45
CA LYS A 717 -4.91 21.91 0.66
C LYS A 717 -5.56 22.21 2.00
N LYS A 718 -6.37 23.28 2.09
CA LYS A 718 -7.08 23.65 3.31
C LYS A 718 -8.13 22.61 3.70
N ASP A 719 -8.86 22.06 2.72
CA ASP A 719 -9.88 21.04 2.97
C ASP A 719 -9.24 19.72 3.45
N LEU A 720 -8.13 19.29 2.85
CA LEU A 720 -7.35 18.12 3.26
C LEU A 720 -6.72 18.26 4.65
N ALA A 721 -6.34 19.48 5.04
CA ALA A 721 -5.77 19.78 6.34
C ALA A 721 -6.82 19.77 7.47
N THR A 722 -8.07 20.15 7.16
CA THR A 722 -9.12 20.40 8.14
C THR A 722 -10.19 19.32 8.22
N GLN A 723 -10.25 18.36 7.28
CA GLN A 723 -11.23 17.28 7.27
C GLN A 723 -10.61 15.90 6.94
N PRO A 724 -11.15 14.79 7.52
CA PRO A 724 -12.25 14.73 8.48
C PRO A 724 -11.82 15.07 9.91
N ASN A 725 -12.70 15.74 10.67
CA ASN A 725 -12.50 15.97 12.11
C ASN A 725 -12.97 14.76 12.90
N LEU A 726 -12.04 14.01 13.50
CA LEU A 726 -12.30 12.76 14.21
C LEU A 726 -12.71 12.94 15.67
N THR A 727 -12.72 14.17 16.20
CA THR A 727 -13.07 14.48 17.60
C THR A 727 -14.43 13.93 18.03
N PRO A 728 -15.51 14.06 17.25
CA PRO A 728 -16.82 13.53 17.65
C PRO A 728 -16.80 12.00 17.80
N THR A 729 -16.07 11.32 16.91
CA THR A 729 -15.92 9.86 16.93
C THR A 729 -15.06 9.41 18.10
N ALA A 730 -13.92 10.08 18.32
CA ALA A 730 -13.06 9.81 19.47
C ALA A 730 -13.82 10.00 20.80
N ASN A 731 -14.65 11.04 20.92
CA ASN A 731 -15.45 11.25 22.13
C ASN A 731 -16.52 10.18 22.34
N LYS A 732 -17.17 9.68 21.27
CA LYS A 732 -18.14 8.57 21.35
C LYS A 732 -17.49 7.23 21.74
N VAL A 733 -16.28 6.96 21.24
CA VAL A 733 -15.57 5.70 21.50
C VAL A 733 -14.87 5.73 22.85
N CYS A 734 -14.11 6.79 23.13
CA CYS A 734 -13.21 6.87 24.29
C CYS A 734 -13.86 7.51 25.53
N GLY A 735 -15.02 8.17 25.43
CA GLY A 735 -15.77 8.67 26.59
C GLY A 735 -15.63 10.15 26.94
N GLY A 736 -15.30 11.00 25.96
CA GLY A 736 -15.66 12.43 26.01
C GLY A 736 -14.66 13.46 26.53
N ASN A 737 -13.35 13.18 26.57
CA ASN A 737 -12.37 14.15 27.10
C ASN A 737 -11.60 14.96 26.04
N ARG A 738 -11.80 14.71 24.74
CA ARG A 738 -11.07 15.44 23.70
C ARG A 738 -11.81 16.75 23.36
N VAL A 739 -11.27 17.85 23.86
CA VAL A 739 -11.77 19.22 23.59
C VAL A 739 -11.16 19.78 22.31
N ASP A 740 -9.90 19.44 22.02
CA ASP A 740 -9.18 19.91 20.83
C ASP A 740 -9.59 19.14 19.57
N SER A 741 -9.83 19.87 18.48
CA SER A 741 -10.16 19.30 17.18
C SER A 741 -9.04 18.39 16.68
N CYS A 742 -9.33 17.12 16.40
CA CYS A 742 -8.46 16.17 15.72
C CYS A 742 -8.74 16.18 14.21
N THR A 743 -7.94 16.94 13.47
CA THR A 743 -7.90 16.95 11.99
C THR A 743 -6.52 16.48 11.52
N PRO A 744 -6.32 16.17 10.22
CA PRO A 744 -5.01 15.76 9.69
C PRO A 744 -3.87 16.76 9.98
N GLU A 745 -4.17 18.06 10.08
CA GLU A 745 -3.19 19.10 10.43
C GLU A 745 -2.97 19.24 11.94
N ARG A 746 -3.99 18.97 12.74
CA ARG A 746 -3.96 19.17 14.19
C ARG A 746 -4.59 17.97 14.87
N CYS A 747 -3.79 16.98 15.22
CA CYS A 747 -4.21 15.89 16.09
C CYS A 747 -3.01 15.40 16.90
N ALA A 748 -2.63 16.16 17.93
CA ALA A 748 -1.57 15.75 18.84
C ALA A 748 -2.07 14.65 19.79
N GLY A 749 -1.24 13.62 20.01
CA GLY A 749 -1.53 12.48 20.89
C GLY A 749 -2.50 11.45 20.31
N ASP A 750 -2.59 10.30 20.98
CA ASP A 750 -3.46 9.19 20.58
C ASP A 750 -4.95 9.56 20.63
N LEU A 751 -5.78 8.86 19.84
CA LEU A 751 -7.23 9.11 19.77
C LEU A 751 -7.95 8.72 21.08
N CYS A 752 -7.49 7.66 21.75
CA CYS A 752 -7.88 7.28 23.10
C CYS A 752 -6.66 7.29 24.02
N PRO A 753 -6.83 7.49 25.35
CA PRO A 753 -5.74 7.34 26.32
C PRO A 753 -5.14 5.92 26.30
N PRO A 754 -3.83 5.76 26.55
CA PRO A 754 -3.18 4.45 26.63
C PRO A 754 -3.66 3.64 27.85
N ASP A 755 -3.48 2.31 27.78
CA ASP A 755 -3.89 1.35 28.81
C ASP A 755 -3.36 1.74 30.20
N GLY A 756 -4.27 1.94 31.15
CA GLY A 756 -3.95 2.27 32.55
C GLY A 756 -4.14 3.75 32.94
N ALA A 757 -4.38 4.66 32.00
CA ALA A 757 -4.86 6.00 32.32
C ALA A 757 -6.35 5.95 32.71
N PRO A 758 -6.82 6.65 33.77
CA PRO A 758 -8.23 6.71 34.08
C PRO A 758 -9.00 7.26 32.87
N PRO A 759 -9.95 6.51 32.28
CA PRO A 759 -10.60 6.90 31.03
C PRO A 759 -11.44 8.18 31.18
N CYS A 760 -11.71 8.57 32.42
CA CYS A 760 -12.52 9.72 32.79
C CYS A 760 -11.81 10.44 33.95
N GLY A 761 -11.70 11.77 33.88
CA GLY A 761 -11.16 12.57 34.98
C GLY A 761 -11.94 12.35 36.29
N ALA A 762 -11.41 12.86 37.40
CA ALA A 762 -11.80 12.50 38.77
C ALA A 762 -13.29 12.71 39.15
N GLU A 763 -14.15 13.25 38.30
CA GLU A 763 -15.53 13.66 38.66
C GLU A 763 -16.67 13.23 37.69
N GLY A 764 -16.46 12.38 36.67
CA GLY A 764 -17.50 12.16 35.64
C GLY A 764 -17.75 10.73 35.18
N ARG A 765 -19.05 10.33 35.09
CA ARG A 765 -19.53 9.08 34.49
C ARG A 765 -18.92 8.83 33.11
N CYS A 766 -18.24 7.69 32.94
CA CYS A 766 -17.74 7.23 31.65
C CYS A 766 -18.89 6.75 30.75
N THR A 767 -19.07 7.38 29.59
CA THR A 767 -20.18 7.06 28.66
C THR A 767 -19.73 6.58 27.29
N GLY A 768 -18.42 6.36 27.08
CA GLY A 768 -17.85 5.87 25.82
C GLY A 768 -17.92 4.34 25.65
N ALA A 769 -17.87 3.87 24.41
CA ALA A 769 -17.92 2.43 24.08
C ALA A 769 -16.77 1.63 24.74
N LEU A 770 -15.54 2.14 24.69
CA LEU A 770 -14.35 1.49 25.25
C LEU A 770 -14.39 1.38 26.79
N PRO A 771 -14.62 2.46 27.57
CA PRO A 771 -14.72 2.33 29.02
C PRO A 771 -15.93 1.50 29.48
N ASN A 772 -17.04 1.51 28.74
CA ASN A 772 -18.18 0.65 29.04
C ASN A 772 -17.88 -0.83 28.82
N ALA A 773 -17.15 -1.18 27.76
CA ALA A 773 -16.70 -2.54 27.50
C ALA A 773 -15.74 -3.02 28.60
N ASN A 774 -14.74 -2.20 28.96
CA ASN A 774 -13.79 -2.52 30.03
C ASN A 774 -14.48 -2.69 31.38
N LYS A 775 -15.46 -1.83 31.71
CA LYS A 775 -16.28 -1.99 32.90
C LYS A 775 -17.09 -3.29 32.89
N ALA A 776 -17.70 -3.64 31.77
CA ALA A 776 -18.44 -4.90 31.65
C ALA A 776 -17.53 -6.12 31.87
N PHE A 777 -16.29 -6.09 31.40
CA PHE A 777 -15.29 -7.13 31.69
C PHE A 777 -14.90 -7.17 33.17
N GLN A 778 -14.66 -6.02 33.80
CA GLN A 778 -14.35 -5.93 35.23
C GLN A 778 -15.51 -6.44 36.10
N ASP A 779 -16.74 -6.03 35.78
CA ASP A 779 -17.95 -6.50 36.46
C ASP A 779 -18.09 -8.03 36.31
N ALA A 780 -17.77 -8.58 35.14
CA ALA A 780 -17.80 -10.03 34.90
C ALA A 780 -16.73 -10.78 35.72
N ASP A 781 -15.51 -10.25 35.83
CA ASP A 781 -14.45 -10.81 36.66
C ASP A 781 -14.76 -10.71 38.16
N GLU A 782 -15.36 -9.60 38.61
CA GLU A 782 -15.81 -9.44 39.99
C GLU A 782 -16.91 -10.45 40.34
N VAL A 783 -17.89 -10.64 39.43
CA VAL A 783 -18.94 -11.66 39.59
C VAL A 783 -18.34 -13.06 39.63
N LYS A 784 -17.37 -13.36 38.77
CA LYS A 784 -16.63 -14.64 38.79
C LYS A 784 -15.92 -14.86 40.13
N ALA A 785 -15.23 -13.85 40.66
CA ALA A 785 -14.56 -13.94 41.95
C ALA A 785 -15.55 -14.13 43.11
N LYS A 786 -16.69 -13.42 43.11
CA LYS A 786 -17.75 -13.60 44.11
C LYS A 786 -18.39 -14.98 44.03
N LEU A 787 -18.59 -15.53 42.83
CA LEU A 787 -19.09 -16.89 42.63
C LEU A 787 -18.10 -17.93 43.16
N GLN A 788 -16.80 -17.72 42.95
CA GLN A 788 -15.76 -18.59 43.52
C GLN A 788 -15.72 -18.53 45.05
N ASP A 789 -15.80 -17.33 45.64
CA ASP A 789 -15.89 -17.16 47.10
C ASP A 789 -17.14 -17.82 47.68
N LEU A 790 -18.29 -17.65 47.02
CA LEU A 790 -19.53 -18.31 47.41
C LEU A 790 -19.39 -19.84 47.35
N ASN A 791 -18.77 -20.38 46.29
CA ASN A 791 -18.52 -21.81 46.16
C ASN A 791 -17.59 -22.34 47.26
N ASN A 792 -16.56 -21.57 47.63
CA ASN A 792 -15.66 -21.91 48.73
C ASN A 792 -16.40 -21.90 50.08
N LYS A 793 -17.26 -20.91 50.33
CA LYS A 793 -18.11 -20.85 51.53
C LYS A 793 -19.10 -22.01 51.60
N ILE A 794 -19.72 -22.38 50.48
CA ILE A 794 -20.61 -23.55 50.39
C ILE A 794 -19.82 -24.83 50.70
N THR A 795 -18.61 -24.97 50.17
CA THR A 795 -17.75 -26.14 50.41
C THR A 795 -17.29 -26.22 51.86
N GLN A 796 -16.92 -25.09 52.48
CA GLN A 796 -16.61 -25.04 53.92
C GLN A 796 -17.83 -25.36 54.79
N ALA A 797 -19.00 -24.80 54.48
CA ALA A 797 -20.24 -25.11 55.19
C ALA A 797 -20.56 -26.61 55.08
N ALA A 798 -20.46 -27.18 53.87
CA ALA A 798 -20.65 -28.61 53.63
C ALA A 798 -19.66 -29.47 54.42
N ALA A 799 -18.40 -29.03 54.58
CA ALA A 799 -17.39 -29.73 55.39
C ALA A 799 -17.65 -29.64 56.91
N GLN A 800 -18.32 -28.58 57.39
CA GLN A 800 -18.67 -28.42 58.80
C GLN A 800 -19.95 -29.18 59.19
N VAL A 801 -20.88 -29.42 58.25
CA VAL A 801 -22.11 -30.19 58.51
C VAL A 801 -21.83 -31.55 59.19
N PRO A 802 -20.87 -32.38 58.75
CA PRO A 802 -20.54 -33.63 59.45
C PRO A 802 -20.05 -33.42 60.88
N GLN A 803 -19.28 -32.36 61.16
CA GLN A 803 -18.76 -32.08 62.50
C GLN A 803 -19.86 -31.65 63.48
N TYR A 804 -20.80 -30.81 63.03
CA TYR A 804 -21.96 -30.44 63.84
C TYR A 804 -22.89 -31.65 64.05
N THR A 805 -23.08 -32.48 63.02
CA THR A 805 -23.87 -33.70 63.12
C THR A 805 -23.24 -34.68 64.13
N PHE A 806 -21.91 -34.87 64.09
CA PHE A 806 -21.18 -35.69 65.04
C PHE A 806 -21.27 -35.13 66.47
N THR A 807 -21.15 -33.81 66.65
CA THR A 807 -21.27 -33.15 67.96
C THR A 807 -22.68 -33.29 68.55
N ILE A 808 -23.72 -33.12 67.72
CA ILE A 808 -25.13 -33.30 68.13
C ILE A 808 -25.41 -34.77 68.49
N ILE A 809 -24.89 -35.72 67.72
CA ILE A 809 -25.01 -37.15 68.02
C ILE A 809 -24.30 -37.47 69.35
N THR A 810 -23.08 -36.97 69.56
CA THR A 810 -22.31 -37.18 70.80
C THR A 810 -23.01 -36.57 72.01
N LEU A 811 -23.58 -35.37 71.87
CA LEU A 811 -24.37 -34.72 72.93
C LEU A 811 -25.67 -35.46 73.24
N LYS A 812 -26.34 -36.04 72.23
CA LYS A 812 -27.52 -36.90 72.44
C LYS A 812 -27.15 -38.21 73.14
N ILE A 813 -26.01 -38.81 72.82
CA ILE A 813 -25.53 -40.04 73.47
C ILE A 813 -25.14 -39.78 74.94
N ARG A 814 -24.60 -38.60 75.29
CA ARG A 814 -24.32 -38.22 76.69
C ARG A 814 -25.54 -37.87 77.54
N LYS A 815 -26.69 -37.63 76.90
CA LYS A 815 -27.95 -37.25 77.58
C LYS A 815 -28.90 -38.44 77.81
N LEU A 816 -28.60 -39.57 77.17
CA LEU A 816 -29.14 -40.90 77.43
C LEU A 816 -28.22 -41.61 78.42
#